data_AF-A0A7Y2C7M9-F1
#
_entry.id   AF-A0A7Y2C7M9-F1
#
_cell.length_a   1.000
_cell.length_b   1.000
_cell.length_c   1.000
_cell.angle_alpha   90.00
_cell.angle_beta   90.00
_cell.angle_gamma   90.00
#
_symmetry.space_group_name_H-M   'P 1'
#
loop_
_entity.id
_entity.type
_entity.pdbx_description
1 polymer ?
#
loop_
_entity_poly.entity_id
_entity_poly.type
_entity_poly.pdbx_seq_one_letter_code
_entity_poly.pdbx_strand_id
1 'polypeptide(L)'
;RVSFIVDDARINAFISLSKFQPGFQETSQPVIYLDRVADEVALERRSRLEDHEKDKPVDQLCYIIYTSGSTGNPKGVAIEHSSICNFVRVARKVYGITEEDRVYQGMTIAFDFSVEELWIPLASGATLVPGKADSNLVGNDLAAFLSANRVTAMCCVPTLLATIEDDLPDLRFLLVSGEACPHDLVARWHRPGRTILNAYGPTEATVTATWSEPHPDKPMTIGGPLPTYSIVILDENQEEVPKGQAGEICIAGIGLAKGYVNRDDLTQKTFIPDFLDIPNNPSKRIYRTGDLGRVTDENEIEYLGRIDTQVKIRGYRIELTEIESVLLQVPKIAQAVVSTHSTDSGIDELVAYCVLTDREDELPVDAISETLRAQLPAYMIPAFIEKVPNIPMLPSNKADRKKLPAPRGPRFVSRDTAFVAPKSMTEKILENVLTETLKIDRVSATDNFFEDLGAHSLLMAQYCTKLRDHLVDRDVSMSDIYLHPTIAGLARNIESRAEVASHAVPENHRVPGTLEYYGCGVLQLLSYGAYSLFWFWVGIQGLSWISAGTTWLDLYVRVAVFAVLVFAFMVAFPIAMKWIVVGRWKVETIPIWSLHYFRFWAIKWLVSNNPMMLFKGLPLFNVYLRLLGAKVGKHVVLDAKKMPVCTDLLCIEDGALVRKDTYLLGYKARAGYIYTGPTNIGKNAFVGEGSVLDIHTVMEQDTQLGHVSSLQENQVVPAGKHYHGSPAVETSANYCSVEPKECTTLRRSAYSAVQLLNIFILGPVVVASTYYATRHWTTAGDEGSFLRTFGDWVRSLNLFDLAGLSLLLFLCFI
;
A
#
# COMPACT_ATOMS: atom_id res chain seq x y z
N ARG A 1 -2.19 29.68 -13.32
CA ARG A 1 -2.42 28.71 -14.44
C ARG A 1 -3.83 28.78 -15.05
N VAL A 2 -4.94 28.72 -14.28
CA VAL A 2 -6.30 28.71 -14.85
C VAL A 2 -6.59 29.96 -15.72
N SER A 3 -6.29 31.18 -15.26
CA SER A 3 -6.53 32.38 -16.09
C SER A 3 -5.78 32.33 -17.42
N PHE A 4 -4.51 31.89 -17.44
CA PHE A 4 -3.76 31.70 -18.70
C PHE A 4 -4.49 30.77 -19.68
N ILE A 5 -5.05 29.65 -19.21
CA ILE A 5 -5.84 28.73 -20.05
C ILE A 5 -7.11 29.42 -20.58
N VAL A 6 -7.77 30.23 -19.74
CA VAL A 6 -8.99 30.97 -20.08
C VAL A 6 -8.72 32.03 -21.15
N ASP A 7 -7.62 32.75 -21.02
CA ASP A 7 -7.19 33.82 -21.93
C ASP A 7 -6.68 33.23 -23.27
N ASP A 8 -5.88 32.16 -23.21
CA ASP A 8 -5.29 31.51 -24.39
C ASP A 8 -6.34 30.74 -25.22
N ALA A 9 -7.17 29.91 -24.59
CA ALA A 9 -8.27 29.22 -25.27
C ALA A 9 -9.48 30.13 -25.56
N ARG A 10 -9.49 31.37 -25.05
CA ARG A 10 -10.59 32.35 -25.18
C ARG A 10 -11.95 31.78 -24.75
N ILE A 11 -11.98 31.15 -23.58
CA ILE A 11 -13.15 30.45 -23.04
C ILE A 11 -14.37 31.37 -23.01
N ASN A 12 -15.49 30.92 -23.58
CA ASN A 12 -16.74 31.68 -23.63
C ASN A 12 -17.61 31.52 -22.37
N ALA A 13 -17.54 30.37 -21.69
CA ALA A 13 -18.33 30.04 -20.52
C ALA A 13 -17.65 28.92 -19.72
N PHE A 14 -17.91 28.87 -18.41
CA PHE A 14 -17.49 27.75 -17.55
C PHE A 14 -18.68 26.85 -17.21
N ILE A 15 -18.40 25.56 -17.07
CA ILE A 15 -19.33 24.58 -16.50
C ILE A 15 -18.70 24.04 -15.22
N SER A 16 -19.42 24.09 -14.09
CA SER A 16 -18.88 23.73 -12.78
C SER A 16 -19.97 23.23 -11.81
N LEU A 17 -19.59 23.01 -10.55
CA LEU A 17 -20.49 22.75 -9.42
C LEU A 17 -20.44 23.94 -8.46
N SER A 18 -21.56 24.28 -7.83
CA SER A 18 -21.67 25.48 -7.00
C SER A 18 -20.73 25.52 -5.79
N LYS A 19 -20.27 24.34 -5.32
CA LYS A 19 -19.22 24.21 -4.30
C LYS A 19 -17.89 24.90 -4.69
N PHE A 20 -17.63 25.07 -5.99
CA PHE A 20 -16.42 25.71 -6.52
C PHE A 20 -16.59 27.20 -6.85
N GLN A 21 -17.76 27.81 -6.60
CA GLN A 21 -18.04 29.23 -6.89
C GLN A 21 -16.95 30.22 -6.45
N PRO A 22 -16.27 30.07 -5.29
CA PRO A 22 -15.19 31.00 -4.89
C PRO A 22 -14.05 31.11 -5.91
N GLY A 23 -13.72 30.02 -6.63
CA GLY A 23 -12.64 30.00 -7.62
C GLY A 23 -12.94 30.73 -8.93
N PHE A 24 -14.17 31.23 -9.12
CA PHE A 24 -14.60 31.93 -10.35
C PHE A 24 -14.93 33.41 -10.14
N GLN A 25 -14.72 33.96 -8.94
CA GLN A 25 -15.10 35.34 -8.59
C GLN A 25 -14.40 36.42 -9.43
N GLU A 26 -13.21 36.13 -9.96
CA GLU A 26 -12.41 37.05 -10.77
C GLU A 26 -12.65 36.90 -12.28
N THR A 27 -13.53 35.97 -12.71
CA THR A 27 -13.79 35.70 -14.13
C THR A 27 -14.94 36.58 -14.66
N SER A 28 -14.82 37.04 -15.91
CA SER A 28 -15.86 37.85 -16.58
C SER A 28 -16.84 37.01 -17.41
N GLN A 29 -16.52 35.73 -17.62
CA GLN A 29 -17.33 34.77 -18.37
C GLN A 29 -18.50 34.24 -17.52
N PRO A 30 -19.64 33.87 -18.14
CA PRO A 30 -20.72 33.18 -17.45
C PRO A 30 -20.27 31.82 -16.90
N VAL A 31 -20.72 31.48 -15.68
CA VAL A 31 -20.50 30.18 -15.04
C VAL A 31 -21.83 29.46 -14.87
N ILE A 32 -21.96 28.28 -15.49
CA ILE A 32 -23.11 27.40 -15.39
C ILE A 32 -22.82 26.37 -14.29
N TYR A 33 -23.63 26.38 -13.23
CA TYR A 33 -23.52 25.47 -12.10
C TYR A 33 -24.49 24.30 -12.29
N LEU A 34 -23.96 23.12 -12.68
CA LEU A 34 -24.76 21.94 -13.06
C LEU A 34 -25.70 21.48 -11.94
N ASP A 35 -25.26 21.59 -10.68
CA ASP A 35 -26.04 21.27 -9.48
C ASP A 35 -27.17 22.25 -9.18
N ARG A 36 -27.13 23.48 -9.75
CA ARG A 36 -28.22 24.46 -9.63
C ARG A 36 -29.25 24.34 -10.75
N VAL A 37 -28.82 23.95 -11.95
CA VAL A 37 -29.72 23.73 -13.11
C VAL A 37 -30.15 22.26 -13.24
N ALA A 38 -29.83 21.39 -12.27
CA ALA A 38 -30.07 19.96 -12.35
C ALA A 38 -31.57 19.62 -12.54
N ASP A 39 -32.46 20.33 -11.86
CA ASP A 39 -33.91 20.14 -12.00
C ASP A 39 -34.42 20.62 -13.37
N GLU A 40 -33.89 21.72 -13.89
CA GLU A 40 -34.21 22.22 -15.24
C GLU A 40 -33.77 21.23 -16.32
N VAL A 41 -32.52 20.74 -16.24
CA VAL A 41 -32.00 19.70 -17.14
C VAL A 41 -32.74 18.37 -16.98
N ALA A 42 -33.24 18.04 -15.79
CA ALA A 42 -34.00 16.81 -15.55
C ALA A 42 -35.40 16.83 -16.21
N LEU A 43 -35.96 18.01 -16.48
CA LEU A 43 -37.22 18.24 -17.20
C LEU A 43 -37.07 18.14 -18.73
N GLU A 44 -35.84 18.23 -19.25
CA GLU A 44 -35.59 18.14 -20.69
C GLU A 44 -35.94 16.76 -21.28
N ARG A 45 -36.31 16.76 -22.56
CA ARG A 45 -36.86 15.58 -23.23
C ARG A 45 -35.77 14.54 -23.50
N ARG A 46 -35.77 13.45 -22.73
CA ARG A 46 -34.80 12.33 -22.81
C ARG A 46 -34.96 11.41 -24.04
N SER A 47 -35.54 11.89 -25.13
CA SER A 47 -35.57 11.15 -26.40
C SER A 47 -34.19 11.13 -27.04
N ARG A 48 -33.92 10.13 -27.89
CA ARG A 48 -32.77 10.22 -28.81
C ARG A 48 -33.01 11.40 -29.75
N LEU A 49 -31.96 12.19 -30.01
CA LEU A 49 -31.98 13.22 -31.04
C LEU A 49 -32.36 12.59 -32.39
N GLU A 50 -33.47 13.05 -32.96
CA GLU A 50 -33.87 12.78 -34.33
C GLU A 50 -32.90 13.44 -35.31
N ASP A 51 -32.85 13.01 -36.57
CA ASP A 51 -31.88 13.55 -37.54
C ASP A 51 -32.10 15.05 -37.85
N HIS A 52 -33.26 15.60 -37.49
CA HIS A 52 -33.56 17.03 -37.60
C HIS A 52 -33.15 17.84 -36.36
N GLU A 53 -32.92 17.19 -35.21
CA GLU A 53 -32.41 17.78 -33.96
C GLU A 53 -30.87 17.71 -33.90
N LYS A 54 -30.25 16.96 -34.82
CA LYS A 54 -28.79 16.92 -35.00
C LYS A 54 -28.34 18.12 -35.82
N ASP A 55 -27.99 19.20 -35.14
CA ASP A 55 -27.31 20.33 -35.75
C ASP A 55 -26.06 19.86 -36.52
N LYS A 56 -25.79 20.53 -37.65
CA LYS A 56 -24.50 20.33 -38.34
C LYS A 56 -23.38 20.81 -37.40
N PRO A 57 -22.27 20.05 -37.25
CA PRO A 57 -21.15 20.47 -36.42
C PRO A 57 -20.68 21.87 -36.80
N VAL A 58 -20.83 22.82 -35.87
CA VAL A 58 -20.52 24.25 -36.10
C VAL A 58 -19.02 24.49 -36.10
N ASP A 59 -18.27 23.64 -35.40
CA ASP A 59 -16.81 23.53 -35.43
C ASP A 59 -16.42 22.06 -35.65
N GLN A 60 -15.22 21.81 -36.16
CA GLN A 60 -14.56 20.50 -36.18
C GLN A 60 -13.74 20.26 -34.90
N LEU A 61 -13.41 21.28 -34.10
CA LEU A 61 -12.70 21.12 -32.84
C LEU A 61 -13.57 20.37 -31.81
N CYS A 62 -12.98 19.37 -31.14
CA CYS A 62 -13.65 18.56 -30.12
C CYS A 62 -13.19 18.92 -28.70
N TYR A 63 -11.88 19.06 -28.48
CA TYR A 63 -11.34 19.54 -27.20
C TYR A 63 -9.98 20.22 -27.36
N ILE A 64 -9.59 20.94 -26.31
CA ILE A 64 -8.22 21.43 -26.09
C ILE A 64 -7.76 20.87 -24.73
N ILE A 65 -6.67 20.10 -24.72
CA ILE A 65 -6.03 19.64 -23.48
C ILE A 65 -4.68 20.34 -23.34
N TYR A 66 -4.46 20.98 -22.19
CA TYR A 66 -3.23 21.71 -21.90
C TYR A 66 -2.18 20.80 -21.30
N THR A 67 -1.04 20.71 -21.98
CA THR A 67 0.14 19.96 -21.54
C THR A 67 1.23 20.92 -21.05
N SER A 68 2.25 20.36 -20.38
CA SER A 68 3.45 21.09 -19.98
C SER A 68 4.18 21.68 -21.19
N GLY A 69 4.80 22.85 -21.00
CA GLY A 69 5.42 23.62 -22.08
C GLY A 69 6.83 24.08 -21.76
N SER A 70 7.77 23.80 -22.66
CA SER A 70 9.20 24.04 -22.44
C SER A 70 9.59 25.52 -22.27
N THR A 71 8.68 26.45 -22.57
CA THR A 71 8.84 27.91 -22.42
C THR A 71 8.23 28.47 -21.13
N GLY A 72 7.96 27.65 -20.11
CA GLY A 72 7.41 28.09 -18.82
C GLY A 72 5.88 28.27 -18.77
N ASN A 73 5.21 28.24 -19.91
CA ASN A 73 3.74 28.31 -20.03
C ASN A 73 3.21 27.02 -20.66
N PRO A 74 2.03 26.51 -20.22
CA PRO A 74 1.44 25.31 -20.80
C PRO A 74 1.01 25.52 -22.25
N LYS A 75 0.99 24.43 -23.03
CA LYS A 75 0.59 24.42 -24.45
C LYS A 75 -0.73 23.67 -24.63
N GLY A 76 -1.74 24.34 -25.20
CA GLY A 76 -3.04 23.72 -25.52
C GLY A 76 -2.96 22.90 -26.80
N VAL A 77 -3.23 21.60 -26.74
CA VAL A 77 -3.27 20.71 -27.91
C VAL A 77 -4.70 20.65 -28.44
N ALA A 78 -4.92 21.12 -29.67
CA ALA A 78 -6.24 21.22 -30.29
C ALA A 78 -6.58 19.95 -31.10
N ILE A 79 -7.56 19.17 -30.64
CA ILE A 79 -7.98 17.90 -31.24
C ILE A 79 -9.33 18.03 -31.94
N GLU A 80 -9.42 17.58 -33.19
CA GLU A 80 -10.64 17.61 -33.99
C GLU A 80 -11.51 16.35 -33.76
N HIS A 81 -12.82 16.53 -33.90
CA HIS A 81 -13.85 15.50 -33.75
C HIS A 81 -13.66 14.34 -34.74
N SER A 82 -13.09 14.61 -35.92
CA SER A 82 -12.70 13.60 -36.91
C SER A 82 -11.61 12.65 -36.37
N SER A 83 -10.58 13.20 -35.72
CA SER A 83 -9.51 12.44 -35.06
C SER A 83 -10.07 11.56 -33.93
N ILE A 84 -11.01 12.08 -33.14
CA ILE A 84 -11.66 11.33 -32.05
C ILE A 84 -12.58 10.23 -32.55
N CYS A 85 -13.47 10.52 -33.51
CA CYS A 85 -14.30 9.50 -34.14
C CYS A 85 -13.46 8.39 -34.78
N ASN A 86 -12.31 8.74 -35.35
CA ASN A 86 -11.37 7.76 -35.86
C ASN A 86 -10.75 6.91 -34.74
N PHE A 87 -10.17 7.58 -33.73
CA PHE A 87 -9.51 6.93 -32.61
C PHE A 87 -10.44 5.94 -31.89
N VAL A 88 -11.63 6.40 -31.46
CA VAL A 88 -12.63 5.55 -30.78
C VAL A 88 -13.04 4.36 -31.65
N ARG A 89 -13.22 4.55 -32.96
CA ARG A 89 -13.57 3.49 -33.91
C ARG A 89 -12.48 2.42 -34.03
N VAL A 90 -11.19 2.80 -34.04
CA VAL A 90 -10.08 1.84 -34.19
C VAL A 90 -9.72 1.19 -32.86
N ALA A 91 -9.65 1.97 -31.77
CA ALA A 91 -9.33 1.49 -30.42
C ALA A 91 -10.40 0.51 -29.91
N ARG A 92 -11.71 0.81 -30.08
CA ARG A 92 -12.81 -0.13 -29.79
C ARG A 92 -12.59 -1.50 -30.42
N LYS A 93 -12.17 -1.54 -31.70
CA LYS A 93 -11.96 -2.79 -32.43
C LYS A 93 -10.76 -3.58 -31.90
N VAL A 94 -9.71 -2.89 -31.45
CA VAL A 94 -8.49 -3.51 -30.91
C VAL A 94 -8.72 -4.02 -29.49
N TYR A 95 -9.45 -3.26 -28.66
CA TYR A 95 -9.60 -3.58 -27.23
C TYR A 95 -10.65 -4.65 -26.95
N GLY A 96 -11.58 -4.88 -27.90
CA GLY A 96 -12.61 -5.90 -27.74
C GLY A 96 -13.56 -5.63 -26.58
N ILE A 97 -13.83 -4.35 -26.27
CA ILE A 97 -14.86 -3.93 -25.32
C ILE A 97 -16.25 -4.13 -25.95
N THR A 98 -17.17 -4.70 -25.17
CA THR A 98 -18.53 -5.10 -25.57
C THR A 98 -19.58 -4.48 -24.64
N GLU A 99 -20.85 -4.62 -25.01
CA GLU A 99 -22.00 -4.23 -24.20
C GLU A 99 -22.11 -4.94 -22.83
N GLU A 100 -21.43 -6.08 -22.66
CA GLU A 100 -21.38 -6.82 -21.40
C GLU A 100 -20.39 -6.21 -20.39
N ASP A 101 -19.51 -5.31 -20.85
CA ASP A 101 -18.44 -4.77 -20.02
C ASP A 101 -18.88 -3.66 -19.06
N ARG A 102 -18.09 -3.56 -18.00
CA ARG A 102 -18.19 -2.56 -16.95
C ARG A 102 -16.82 -1.91 -16.83
N VAL A 103 -16.66 -0.71 -17.36
CA VAL A 103 -15.39 -0.01 -17.47
C VAL A 103 -15.24 0.98 -16.32
N TYR A 104 -14.17 0.87 -15.55
CA TYR A 104 -13.86 1.87 -14.51
C TYR A 104 -13.58 3.24 -15.13
N GLN A 105 -14.11 4.30 -14.51
CA GLN A 105 -13.77 5.68 -14.82
C GLN A 105 -13.14 6.34 -13.60
N GLY A 106 -11.82 6.57 -13.66
CA GLY A 106 -11.02 7.19 -12.60
C GLY A 106 -9.95 8.17 -13.08
N MET A 107 -9.73 8.32 -14.39
CA MET A 107 -8.81 9.36 -14.90
C MET A 107 -9.43 10.75 -14.83
N THR A 108 -8.60 11.76 -14.58
CA THR A 108 -9.04 13.16 -14.64
C THR A 108 -9.36 13.58 -16.06
N ILE A 109 -10.46 14.32 -16.27
CA ILE A 109 -10.84 14.88 -17.57
C ILE A 109 -9.84 15.91 -18.12
N ALA A 110 -8.86 16.33 -17.32
CA ALA A 110 -7.72 17.14 -17.76
C ALA A 110 -6.59 16.31 -18.41
N PHE A 111 -6.71 14.98 -18.44
CA PHE A 111 -5.78 14.06 -19.06
C PHE A 111 -6.50 13.31 -20.19
N ASP A 112 -5.89 13.27 -21.38
CA ASP A 112 -6.48 12.69 -22.58
C ASP A 112 -6.75 11.18 -22.48
N PHE A 113 -6.08 10.46 -21.58
CA PHE A 113 -6.41 9.07 -21.28
C PHE A 113 -7.86 8.88 -20.77
N SER A 114 -8.49 9.92 -20.19
CA SER A 114 -9.91 9.86 -19.83
C SER A 114 -10.83 9.83 -21.07
N VAL A 115 -10.39 10.34 -22.22
CA VAL A 115 -11.17 10.33 -23.47
C VAL A 115 -11.36 8.89 -23.96
N GLU A 116 -10.30 8.08 -23.84
CA GLU A 116 -10.31 6.65 -24.10
C GLU A 116 -11.17 5.87 -23.10
N GLU A 117 -11.01 6.18 -21.81
CA GLU A 117 -11.82 5.64 -20.70
C GLU A 117 -13.32 5.95 -20.83
N LEU A 118 -13.69 7.12 -21.37
CA LEU A 118 -15.08 7.55 -21.55
C LEU A 118 -15.71 7.05 -22.86
N TRP A 119 -15.09 7.35 -24.01
CA TRP A 119 -15.78 7.24 -25.30
C TRP A 119 -15.75 5.83 -25.89
N ILE A 120 -14.76 5.00 -25.58
CA ILE A 120 -14.71 3.61 -26.04
C ILE A 120 -15.87 2.78 -25.44
N PRO A 121 -16.12 2.75 -24.11
CA PRO A 121 -17.27 2.03 -23.59
C PRO A 121 -18.61 2.57 -24.09
N LEU A 122 -18.78 3.90 -24.11
CA LEU A 122 -20.03 4.52 -24.60
C LEU A 122 -20.30 4.18 -26.07
N ALA A 123 -19.27 4.18 -26.93
CA ALA A 123 -19.38 3.74 -28.32
C ALA A 123 -19.53 2.22 -28.47
N SER A 124 -19.27 1.44 -27.42
CA SER A 124 -19.40 -0.02 -27.39
C SER A 124 -20.74 -0.50 -26.83
N GLY A 125 -21.50 0.36 -26.16
CA GLY A 125 -22.69 -0.02 -25.41
C GLY A 125 -22.38 -0.55 -24.01
N ALA A 126 -21.13 -0.49 -23.57
CA ALA A 126 -20.68 -0.94 -22.25
C ALA A 126 -21.16 0.01 -21.14
N THR A 127 -21.15 -0.48 -19.89
CA THR A 127 -21.43 0.35 -18.72
C THR A 127 -20.17 1.10 -18.28
N LEU A 128 -20.26 2.43 -18.17
CA LEU A 128 -19.24 3.24 -17.51
C LEU A 128 -19.49 3.26 -15.99
N VAL A 129 -18.43 3.07 -15.19
CA VAL A 129 -18.48 2.96 -13.72
C VAL A 129 -17.58 4.04 -13.10
N PRO A 130 -18.09 5.27 -12.88
CA PRO A 130 -17.31 6.35 -12.28
C PRO A 130 -17.00 6.11 -10.81
N GLY A 131 -15.79 6.48 -10.41
CA GLY A 131 -15.42 6.65 -9.00
C GLY A 131 -16.33 7.63 -8.28
N LYS A 132 -16.35 7.58 -6.94
CA LYS A 132 -17.12 8.54 -6.15
C LYS A 132 -16.55 9.95 -6.32
N ALA A 133 -17.42 10.96 -6.34
CA ALA A 133 -16.97 12.35 -6.35
C ALA A 133 -15.96 12.61 -5.23
N ASP A 134 -14.88 13.31 -5.57
CA ASP A 134 -13.74 13.63 -4.69
C ASP A 134 -12.92 12.42 -4.16
N SER A 135 -13.11 11.20 -4.70
CA SER A 135 -12.29 10.02 -4.33
C SER A 135 -11.19 9.69 -5.35
N ASN A 136 -9.92 9.84 -4.95
CA ASN A 136 -8.78 9.26 -5.69
C ASN A 136 -8.51 7.85 -5.16
N LEU A 137 -9.24 6.87 -5.70
CA LEU A 137 -9.11 5.47 -5.33
C LEU A 137 -7.78 4.90 -5.84
N VAL A 138 -6.96 4.36 -4.92
CA VAL A 138 -5.76 3.58 -5.22
C VAL A 138 -5.68 2.38 -4.28
N GLY A 139 -4.78 1.43 -4.53
CA GLY A 139 -4.57 0.27 -3.65
C GLY A 139 -5.84 -0.54 -3.36
N ASN A 140 -5.98 -0.97 -2.11
CA ASN A 140 -7.09 -1.84 -1.68
C ASN A 140 -8.45 -1.12 -1.73
N ASP A 141 -8.49 0.21 -1.60
CA ASP A 141 -9.73 1.00 -1.76
C ASP A 141 -10.22 0.92 -3.23
N LEU A 142 -9.29 0.99 -4.18
CA LEU A 142 -9.58 0.77 -5.60
C LEU A 142 -9.97 -0.69 -5.86
N ALA A 143 -9.24 -1.66 -5.31
CA ALA A 143 -9.56 -3.07 -5.47
C ALA A 143 -10.98 -3.43 -4.97
N ALA A 144 -11.33 -2.97 -3.76
CA ALA A 144 -12.64 -3.14 -3.18
C ALA A 144 -13.74 -2.47 -4.03
N PHE A 145 -13.48 -1.27 -4.57
CA PHE A 145 -14.41 -0.61 -5.49
C PHE A 145 -14.61 -1.40 -6.80
N LEU A 146 -13.52 -1.85 -7.43
CA LEU A 146 -13.56 -2.61 -8.69
C LEU A 146 -14.33 -3.92 -8.52
N SER A 147 -14.07 -4.64 -7.42
CA SER A 147 -14.76 -5.89 -7.05
C SER A 147 -16.24 -5.67 -6.73
N ALA A 148 -16.56 -4.70 -5.85
CA ALA A 148 -17.94 -4.41 -5.45
C ALA A 148 -18.82 -3.97 -6.63
N ASN A 149 -18.25 -3.27 -7.61
CA ASN A 149 -18.95 -2.82 -8.81
C ASN A 149 -18.86 -3.80 -9.99
N ARG A 150 -18.17 -4.95 -9.84
CA ARG A 150 -17.89 -5.95 -10.89
C ARG A 150 -17.31 -5.33 -12.16
N VAL A 151 -16.24 -4.55 -12.01
CA VAL A 151 -15.54 -3.95 -13.15
C VAL A 151 -14.83 -5.03 -13.96
N THR A 152 -15.11 -5.08 -15.25
CA THR A 152 -14.52 -6.06 -16.18
C THR A 152 -13.36 -5.49 -16.98
N ALA A 153 -13.26 -4.16 -17.10
CA ALA A 153 -12.24 -3.48 -17.86
C ALA A 153 -11.72 -2.21 -17.15
N MET A 154 -10.41 -1.99 -17.20
CA MET A 154 -9.77 -0.83 -16.57
C MET A 154 -8.67 -0.25 -17.46
N CYS A 155 -8.66 1.07 -17.60
CA CYS A 155 -7.56 1.86 -18.13
C CYS A 155 -6.78 2.47 -16.97
N CYS A 156 -5.45 2.30 -16.91
CA CYS A 156 -4.65 2.80 -15.79
C CYS A 156 -3.20 3.10 -16.19
N VAL A 157 -2.52 3.95 -15.43
CA VAL A 157 -1.05 4.07 -15.55
C VAL A 157 -0.36 2.95 -14.74
N PRO A 158 0.80 2.43 -15.18
CA PRO A 158 1.55 1.39 -14.45
C PRO A 158 1.74 1.69 -12.95
N THR A 159 2.06 2.93 -12.58
CA THR A 159 2.20 3.34 -11.16
C THR A 159 0.93 3.12 -10.36
N LEU A 160 -0.26 3.34 -10.93
CA LEU A 160 -1.55 3.10 -10.27
C LEU A 160 -1.82 1.60 -10.12
N LEU A 161 -1.61 0.84 -11.19
CA LEU A 161 -1.80 -0.62 -11.22
C LEU A 161 -0.92 -1.35 -10.19
N ALA A 162 0.30 -0.87 -9.99
CA ALA A 162 1.22 -1.40 -8.99
C ALA A 162 0.70 -1.27 -7.55
N THR A 163 -0.19 -0.30 -7.26
CA THR A 163 -0.72 -0.07 -5.90
C THR A 163 -1.72 -1.11 -5.44
N ILE A 164 -2.54 -1.65 -6.37
CA ILE A 164 -3.54 -2.67 -6.07
C ILE A 164 -2.79 -3.93 -5.64
N GLU A 165 -3.10 -4.54 -4.49
CA GLU A 165 -2.50 -5.82 -4.06
C GLU A 165 -3.39 -7.02 -4.38
N ASP A 166 -4.70 -6.87 -4.21
CA ASP A 166 -5.72 -7.93 -4.39
C ASP A 166 -5.76 -8.52 -5.80
N ASP A 167 -6.28 -9.75 -5.88
CA ASP A 167 -6.61 -10.37 -7.16
C ASP A 167 -8.02 -9.95 -7.64
N LEU A 168 -8.11 -9.49 -8.89
CA LEU A 168 -9.36 -9.00 -9.50
C LEU A 168 -9.84 -9.96 -10.60
N PRO A 169 -10.45 -11.12 -10.29
CA PRO A 169 -10.78 -12.14 -11.28
C PRO A 169 -11.77 -11.66 -12.35
N ASP A 170 -12.73 -10.80 -11.99
CA ASP A 170 -13.73 -10.24 -12.92
C ASP A 170 -13.09 -9.30 -13.98
N LEU A 171 -11.92 -8.72 -13.69
CA LEU A 171 -11.21 -7.83 -14.58
C LEU A 171 -10.57 -8.64 -15.73
N ARG A 172 -11.26 -8.72 -16.87
CA ARG A 172 -10.84 -9.43 -18.09
C ARG A 172 -9.99 -8.57 -19.04
N PHE A 173 -10.06 -7.24 -18.93
CA PHE A 173 -9.33 -6.32 -19.80
C PHE A 173 -8.57 -5.27 -18.99
N LEU A 174 -7.32 -5.04 -19.36
CA LEU A 174 -6.44 -4.09 -18.68
C LEU A 174 -5.62 -3.33 -19.71
N LEU A 175 -5.80 -2.02 -19.79
CA LEU A 175 -5.01 -1.13 -20.65
C LEU A 175 -4.04 -0.33 -19.78
N VAL A 176 -2.74 -0.54 -20.00
CA VAL A 176 -1.68 0.27 -19.40
C VAL A 176 -1.14 1.27 -20.43
N SER A 177 -1.06 2.53 -20.05
CA SER A 177 -0.55 3.63 -20.89
C SER A 177 0.03 4.75 -20.01
N GLY A 178 0.46 5.85 -20.62
CA GLY A 178 0.97 7.03 -19.92
C GLY A 178 2.42 6.92 -19.47
N GLU A 179 2.88 5.76 -19.00
CA GLU A 179 4.24 5.49 -18.52
C GLU A 179 4.83 4.21 -19.15
N ALA A 180 6.14 3.98 -19.02
CA ALA A 180 6.71 2.69 -19.38
C ALA A 180 6.24 1.62 -18.38
N CYS A 181 5.64 0.53 -18.87
CA CYS A 181 5.15 -0.54 -18.02
C CYS A 181 6.28 -1.49 -17.58
N PRO A 182 6.50 -1.72 -16.26
CA PRO A 182 7.47 -2.70 -15.78
C PRO A 182 7.09 -4.14 -16.14
N HIS A 183 8.08 -4.95 -16.51
CA HIS A 183 7.88 -6.34 -16.95
C HIS A 183 7.36 -7.26 -15.82
N ASP A 184 7.79 -7.03 -14.59
CA ASP A 184 7.29 -7.71 -13.38
C ASP A 184 5.80 -7.40 -13.13
N LEU A 185 5.35 -6.19 -13.46
CA LEU A 185 3.94 -5.82 -13.38
C LEU A 185 3.11 -6.56 -14.44
N VAL A 186 3.62 -6.73 -15.66
CA VAL A 186 3.00 -7.60 -16.67
C VAL A 186 2.93 -9.04 -16.17
N ALA A 187 4.04 -9.60 -15.66
CA ALA A 187 4.10 -10.95 -15.10
C ALA A 187 3.09 -11.17 -13.96
N ARG A 188 2.88 -10.17 -13.11
CA ARG A 188 1.91 -10.20 -12.01
C ARG A 188 0.46 -10.20 -12.48
N TRP A 189 0.12 -9.41 -13.49
CA TRP A 189 -1.27 -9.24 -13.93
C TRP A 189 -1.70 -10.26 -14.99
N HIS A 190 -0.76 -10.84 -15.73
CA HIS A 190 -1.00 -11.81 -16.81
C HIS A 190 -1.66 -13.10 -16.28
N ARG A 191 -2.66 -13.60 -17.02
CA ARG A 191 -3.37 -14.86 -16.74
C ARG A 191 -4.20 -15.31 -17.96
N PRO A 192 -4.52 -16.61 -18.09
CA PRO A 192 -5.50 -17.08 -19.06
C PRO A 192 -6.84 -16.34 -18.90
N GLY A 193 -7.42 -15.89 -20.02
CA GLY A 193 -8.70 -15.19 -20.05
C GLY A 193 -8.65 -13.68 -19.74
N ARG A 194 -7.49 -13.12 -19.41
CA ARG A 194 -7.28 -11.66 -19.37
C ARG A 194 -6.45 -11.19 -20.55
N THR A 195 -6.95 -10.18 -21.26
CA THR A 195 -6.15 -9.38 -22.18
C THR A 195 -5.52 -8.22 -21.42
N ILE A 196 -4.20 -8.07 -21.55
CA ILE A 196 -3.47 -6.88 -21.12
C ILE A 196 -2.93 -6.21 -22.37
N LEU A 197 -3.18 -4.92 -22.55
CA LEU A 197 -2.60 -4.14 -23.63
C LEU A 197 -1.68 -3.07 -23.06
N ASN A 198 -0.48 -2.94 -23.62
CA ASN A 198 0.42 -1.81 -23.37
C ASN A 198 0.34 -0.85 -24.55
N ALA A 199 -0.14 0.36 -24.28
CA ALA A 199 -0.42 1.40 -25.26
C ALA A 199 0.53 2.59 -25.10
N TYR A 200 0.79 3.27 -26.22
CA TYR A 200 1.57 4.49 -26.25
C TYR A 200 0.92 5.49 -27.21
N GLY A 201 0.82 6.74 -26.74
CA GLY A 201 0.54 7.88 -27.58
C GLY A 201 0.87 9.19 -26.85
N PRO A 202 1.28 10.23 -27.59
CA PRO A 202 1.25 11.61 -27.13
C PRO A 202 -0.13 12.24 -27.41
N THR A 203 -0.51 13.24 -26.62
CA THR A 203 -1.75 14.01 -26.82
C THR A 203 -1.89 14.59 -28.22
N GLU A 204 -0.76 14.99 -28.81
CA GLU A 204 -0.64 15.48 -30.19
C GLU A 204 -1.02 14.46 -31.28
N ALA A 205 -1.19 13.18 -30.94
CA ALA A 205 -1.64 12.10 -31.83
C ALA A 205 -3.01 11.50 -31.41
N THR A 206 -3.79 12.19 -30.58
CA THR A 206 -5.09 11.74 -30.07
C THR A 206 -4.99 10.45 -29.24
N VAL A 207 -4.61 10.62 -27.97
CA VAL A 207 -4.58 9.60 -26.90
C VAL A 207 -3.57 8.47 -27.12
N THR A 208 -3.87 7.52 -28.01
CA THR A 208 -3.04 6.33 -28.26
C THR A 208 -2.76 6.22 -29.77
N ALA A 209 -1.52 5.88 -30.12
CA ALA A 209 -1.03 5.75 -31.50
C ALA A 209 -0.44 4.37 -31.80
N THR A 210 0.13 3.69 -30.79
CA THR A 210 0.65 2.32 -30.89
C THR A 210 0.17 1.45 -29.73
N TRP A 211 0.18 0.13 -29.93
CA TRP A 211 -0.27 -0.84 -28.93
C TRP A 211 0.45 -2.19 -29.10
N SER A 212 0.59 -2.92 -27.99
CA SER A 212 1.10 -4.29 -27.88
C SER A 212 0.24 -5.10 -26.92
N GLU A 213 0.29 -6.43 -27.03
CA GLU A 213 -0.17 -7.37 -25.99
C GLU A 213 1.08 -7.93 -25.27
N PRO A 214 1.56 -7.30 -24.18
CA PRO A 214 2.79 -7.70 -23.52
C PRO A 214 2.68 -9.09 -22.86
N HIS A 215 3.76 -9.87 -22.93
CA HIS A 215 3.82 -11.23 -22.40
C HIS A 215 4.99 -11.39 -21.41
N PRO A 216 4.86 -12.14 -20.29
CA PRO A 216 5.92 -12.32 -19.29
C PRO A 216 7.19 -13.06 -19.76
N ASP A 217 7.20 -13.55 -21.01
CA ASP A 217 8.32 -14.25 -21.64
C ASP A 217 8.92 -13.46 -22.82
N LYS A 218 8.49 -12.21 -23.02
CA LYS A 218 8.89 -11.36 -24.14
C LYS A 218 9.48 -10.02 -23.67
N PRO A 219 10.40 -9.41 -24.43
CA PRO A 219 10.80 -8.02 -24.19
C PRO A 219 9.61 -7.06 -24.21
N MET A 220 9.67 -6.01 -23.39
CA MET A 220 8.66 -4.95 -23.41
C MET A 220 8.84 -4.06 -24.64
N THR A 221 7.77 -3.87 -25.42
CA THR A 221 7.71 -2.95 -26.56
C THR A 221 6.50 -2.03 -26.41
N ILE A 222 6.40 -1.00 -27.25
CA ILE A 222 5.16 -0.23 -27.46
C ILE A 222 4.36 -0.77 -28.67
N GLY A 223 4.77 -1.94 -29.18
CA GLY A 223 4.11 -2.69 -30.25
C GLY A 223 4.07 -1.99 -31.60
N GLY A 224 2.96 -2.12 -32.31
CA GLY A 224 2.75 -1.59 -33.66
C GLY A 224 1.72 -0.46 -33.70
N PRO A 225 1.61 0.27 -34.83
CA PRO A 225 0.60 1.32 -35.00
C PRO A 225 -0.83 0.79 -34.80
N LEU A 226 -1.68 1.61 -34.20
CA LEU A 226 -3.13 1.43 -34.31
C LEU A 226 -3.55 1.53 -35.79
N PRO A 227 -4.64 0.86 -36.21
CA PRO A 227 -5.17 1.01 -37.56
C PRO A 227 -5.39 2.49 -37.90
N THR A 228 -5.06 2.91 -39.13
CA THR A 228 -5.07 4.32 -39.62
C THR A 228 -3.99 5.26 -39.07
N TYR A 229 -3.10 4.77 -38.20
CA TYR A 229 -1.86 5.43 -37.84
C TYR A 229 -0.70 4.83 -38.62
N SER A 230 0.42 5.54 -38.69
CA SER A 230 1.69 5.04 -39.21
C SER A 230 2.81 5.61 -38.34
N ILE A 231 3.82 4.79 -38.07
CA ILE A 231 5.01 5.19 -37.33
C ILE A 231 6.20 5.10 -38.28
N VAL A 232 7.03 6.14 -38.28
CA VAL A 232 8.33 6.17 -38.94
C VAL A 232 9.38 6.55 -37.90
N ILE A 233 10.60 6.02 -38.04
CA ILE A 233 11.71 6.36 -37.16
C ILE A 233 12.69 7.22 -37.95
N LEU A 234 12.94 8.46 -37.49
CA LEU A 234 13.76 9.44 -38.22
C LEU A 234 15.08 9.72 -37.50
N ASP A 235 16.13 10.02 -38.26
CA ASP A 235 17.41 10.49 -37.72
C ASP A 235 17.43 12.01 -37.45
N GLU A 236 18.59 12.54 -37.06
CA GLU A 236 18.81 13.98 -36.81
C GLU A 236 18.60 14.85 -38.08
N ASN A 237 18.80 14.27 -39.27
CA ASN A 237 18.66 14.91 -40.57
C ASN A 237 17.23 14.81 -41.15
N GLN A 238 16.32 14.11 -40.47
CA GLN A 238 14.98 13.74 -40.92
C GLN A 238 14.97 12.69 -42.06
N GLU A 239 15.97 11.81 -42.11
CA GLU A 239 15.97 10.62 -42.97
C GLU A 239 15.41 9.41 -42.21
N GLU A 240 14.70 8.50 -42.91
CA GLU A 240 14.17 7.28 -42.31
C GLU A 240 15.29 6.28 -41.99
N VAL A 241 15.38 5.82 -40.74
CA VAL A 241 16.44 4.88 -40.32
C VAL A 241 16.06 3.42 -40.61
N PRO A 242 17.03 2.56 -41.00
CA PRO A 242 16.79 1.13 -41.12
C PRO A 242 16.36 0.47 -39.81
N LYS A 243 15.64 -0.67 -39.92
CA LYS A 243 15.27 -1.51 -38.77
C LYS A 243 16.46 -1.83 -37.86
N GLY A 244 16.22 -1.92 -36.57
CA GLY A 244 17.23 -2.11 -35.52
C GLY A 244 18.01 -0.85 -35.13
N GLN A 245 18.00 0.21 -35.94
CA GLN A 245 18.66 1.48 -35.61
C GLN A 245 17.74 2.40 -34.81
N ALA A 246 18.33 3.16 -33.89
CA ALA A 246 17.60 4.10 -33.04
C ALA A 246 17.43 5.46 -33.72
N GLY A 247 16.25 6.06 -33.57
CA GLY A 247 15.94 7.42 -34.03
C GLY A 247 14.69 7.97 -33.34
N GLU A 248 14.25 9.16 -33.72
CA GLU A 248 13.04 9.78 -33.21
C GLU A 248 11.80 9.05 -33.70
N ILE A 249 10.94 8.63 -32.78
CA ILE A 249 9.60 8.09 -33.09
C ILE A 249 8.75 9.22 -33.67
N CYS A 250 8.22 9.03 -34.86
CA CYS A 250 7.41 10.01 -35.56
C CYS A 250 6.08 9.38 -35.99
N ILE A 251 4.98 10.12 -35.82
CA ILE A 251 3.61 9.61 -35.97
C ILE A 251 2.92 10.30 -37.15
N ALA A 252 2.27 9.54 -38.02
CA ALA A 252 1.45 10.03 -39.12
C ALA A 252 0.04 9.43 -39.08
N GLY A 253 -0.91 10.04 -39.78
CA GLY A 253 -2.30 9.59 -39.88
C GLY A 253 -3.33 10.67 -39.53
N ILE A 254 -4.59 10.25 -39.47
CA ILE A 254 -5.76 11.12 -39.17
C ILE A 254 -5.88 11.52 -37.69
N GLY A 255 -5.20 10.80 -36.79
CA GLY A 255 -5.18 11.10 -35.36
C GLY A 255 -4.33 12.31 -34.96
N LEU A 256 -3.58 12.92 -35.88
CA LEU A 256 -2.76 14.09 -35.55
C LEU A 256 -3.61 15.30 -35.19
N ALA A 257 -3.23 15.99 -34.12
CA ALA A 257 -3.82 17.25 -33.69
C ALA A 257 -3.80 18.30 -34.80
N LYS A 258 -4.72 19.26 -34.73
CA LYS A 258 -4.69 20.46 -35.58
C LYS A 258 -3.36 21.21 -35.40
N GLY A 259 -2.96 21.37 -34.15
CA GLY A 259 -1.71 21.99 -33.72
C GLY A 259 -1.80 22.42 -32.26
N TYR A 260 -0.94 23.36 -31.88
CA TYR A 260 -1.02 24.03 -30.57
C TYR A 260 -1.76 25.36 -30.68
N VAL A 261 -2.66 25.62 -29.73
CA VAL A 261 -3.42 26.87 -29.61
C VAL A 261 -2.46 28.06 -29.53
N ASN A 262 -2.70 29.07 -30.38
CA ASN A 262 -1.91 30.31 -30.50
C ASN A 262 -0.37 30.13 -30.65
N ARG A 263 0.10 28.95 -31.08
CA ARG A 263 1.52 28.59 -31.13
C ARG A 263 1.89 27.96 -32.48
N ASP A 264 1.72 28.74 -33.54
CA ASP A 264 2.08 28.36 -34.92
C ASP A 264 3.58 28.04 -35.05
N ASP A 265 4.44 28.75 -34.29
CA ASP A 265 5.88 28.53 -34.21
C ASP A 265 6.23 27.11 -33.77
N LEU A 266 5.56 26.62 -32.72
CA LEU A 266 5.75 25.28 -32.19
C LEU A 266 5.06 24.25 -33.08
N THR A 267 3.89 24.59 -33.64
CA THR A 267 3.13 23.71 -34.52
C THR A 267 3.90 23.37 -35.79
N GLN A 268 4.46 24.37 -36.49
CA GLN A 268 5.26 24.15 -37.70
C GLN A 268 6.56 23.39 -37.41
N LYS A 269 7.13 23.56 -36.21
CA LYS A 269 8.35 22.86 -35.78
C LYS A 269 8.13 21.38 -35.49
N THR A 270 6.96 20.98 -34.98
CA THR A 270 6.70 19.58 -34.56
C THR A 270 5.80 18.80 -35.51
N PHE A 271 4.88 19.45 -36.22
CA PHE A 271 4.02 18.82 -37.24
C PHE A 271 4.58 19.15 -38.63
N ILE A 272 5.67 18.49 -38.98
CA ILE A 272 6.39 18.70 -40.24
C ILE A 272 5.56 18.15 -41.44
N PRO A 273 5.80 18.61 -42.68
CA PRO A 273 5.17 18.04 -43.87
C PRO A 273 5.47 16.54 -44.02
N ASP A 274 4.53 15.80 -44.59
CA ASP A 274 4.75 14.40 -44.98
C ASP A 274 5.59 14.33 -46.27
N PHE A 275 6.91 14.34 -46.11
CA PHE A 275 7.89 14.25 -47.20
C PHE A 275 8.21 12.81 -47.63
N LEU A 276 7.70 11.82 -46.90
CA LEU A 276 7.82 10.39 -47.22
C LEU A 276 6.66 9.87 -48.08
N ASP A 277 5.66 10.72 -48.38
CA ASP A 277 4.42 10.39 -49.08
C ASP A 277 3.71 9.16 -48.47
N ILE A 278 3.59 9.15 -47.13
CA ILE A 278 3.07 8.00 -46.37
C ILE A 278 1.69 7.56 -46.90
N PRO A 279 1.53 6.29 -47.33
CA PRO A 279 0.28 5.80 -47.91
C PRO A 279 -0.91 5.98 -46.96
N ASN A 280 -1.99 6.55 -47.48
CA ASN A 280 -3.23 6.82 -46.73
C ASN A 280 -3.05 7.75 -45.51
N ASN A 281 -2.07 8.67 -45.51
CA ASN A 281 -1.98 9.75 -44.53
C ASN A 281 -2.82 10.98 -44.96
N PRO A 282 -4.04 11.21 -44.41
CA PRO A 282 -4.87 12.35 -44.80
C PRO A 282 -4.43 13.68 -44.17
N SER A 283 -3.66 13.66 -43.07
CA SER A 283 -3.22 14.89 -42.41
C SER A 283 -2.04 15.56 -43.14
N LYS A 284 -1.41 14.85 -44.09
CA LYS A 284 -0.25 15.29 -44.88
C LYS A 284 0.90 15.89 -44.06
N ARG A 285 0.99 15.43 -42.81
CA ARG A 285 1.99 15.82 -41.83
C ARG A 285 2.49 14.58 -41.08
N ILE A 286 3.66 14.75 -40.49
CA ILE A 286 4.29 13.82 -39.55
C ILE A 286 4.52 14.59 -38.25
N TYR A 287 4.07 14.05 -37.12
CA TYR A 287 4.31 14.59 -35.80
C TYR A 287 5.58 14.00 -35.20
N ARG A 288 6.51 14.87 -34.83
CA ARG A 288 7.77 14.57 -34.12
C ARG A 288 7.53 14.50 -32.61
N THR A 289 7.75 13.34 -32.00
CA THR A 289 7.35 13.07 -30.61
C THR A 289 8.36 13.52 -29.55
N GLY A 290 9.64 13.67 -29.93
CA GLY A 290 10.78 13.77 -29.01
C GLY A 290 11.13 12.46 -28.26
N ASP A 291 10.42 11.36 -28.52
CA ASP A 291 10.73 10.02 -27.99
C ASP A 291 11.74 9.31 -28.91
N LEU A 292 12.70 8.59 -28.32
CA LEU A 292 13.67 7.75 -29.03
C LEU A 292 13.15 6.31 -29.07
N GLY A 293 13.28 5.65 -30.22
CA GLY A 293 12.91 4.24 -30.37
C GLY A 293 13.57 3.58 -31.57
N ARG A 294 13.29 2.29 -31.75
CA ARG A 294 13.71 1.51 -32.93
C ARG A 294 12.68 0.45 -33.28
N VAL A 295 12.61 0.08 -34.56
CA VAL A 295 11.81 -1.07 -35.01
C VAL A 295 12.60 -2.35 -34.80
N THR A 296 12.03 -3.34 -34.11
CA THR A 296 12.60 -4.66 -33.87
C THR A 296 12.45 -5.57 -35.11
N ASP A 297 13.12 -6.72 -35.11
CA ASP A 297 12.97 -7.73 -36.16
C ASP A 297 11.53 -8.28 -36.26
N GLU A 298 10.78 -8.25 -35.15
CA GLU A 298 9.36 -8.64 -35.06
C GLU A 298 8.40 -7.55 -35.63
N ASN A 299 8.92 -6.40 -36.05
CA ASN A 299 8.19 -5.19 -36.49
C ASN A 299 7.42 -4.47 -35.38
N GLU A 300 7.80 -4.71 -34.12
CA GLU A 300 7.35 -3.91 -32.99
C GLU A 300 8.31 -2.74 -32.75
N ILE A 301 7.87 -1.71 -32.02
CA ILE A 301 8.69 -0.55 -31.70
C ILE A 301 9.16 -0.67 -30.26
N GLU A 302 10.48 -0.69 -30.05
CA GLU A 302 11.09 -0.59 -28.73
C GLU A 302 11.26 0.89 -28.36
N TYR A 303 10.75 1.28 -27.19
CA TYR A 303 10.91 2.63 -26.65
C TYR A 303 12.20 2.73 -25.84
N LEU A 304 13.06 3.69 -26.18
CA LEU A 304 14.42 3.84 -25.63
C LEU A 304 14.59 5.06 -24.71
N GLY A 305 13.52 5.85 -24.50
CA GLY A 305 13.53 7.07 -23.67
C GLY A 305 13.17 8.32 -24.47
N ARG A 306 13.54 9.50 -23.95
CA ARG A 306 13.35 10.79 -24.62
C ARG A 306 14.67 11.41 -25.07
N ILE A 307 14.59 12.16 -26.17
CA ILE A 307 15.69 12.95 -26.75
C ILE A 307 15.82 14.30 -26.01
N ASP A 308 14.69 14.81 -25.50
CA ASP A 308 14.60 16.06 -24.76
C ASP A 308 14.61 15.85 -23.23
N THR A 309 14.27 16.90 -22.49
CA THR A 309 14.28 16.95 -21.03
C THR A 309 12.90 16.72 -20.41
N GLN A 310 11.94 16.22 -21.18
CA GLN A 310 10.61 15.92 -20.67
C GLN A 310 10.61 14.57 -19.95
N VAL A 311 9.83 14.46 -18.88
CA VAL A 311 9.69 13.25 -18.08
C VAL A 311 8.22 12.90 -17.87
N LYS A 312 7.97 11.62 -17.57
CA LYS A 312 6.65 11.08 -17.21
C LYS A 312 6.74 10.58 -15.78
N ILE A 313 6.03 11.22 -14.85
CA ILE A 313 6.04 10.89 -13.42
C ILE A 313 4.60 10.76 -12.95
N ARG A 314 4.20 9.56 -12.48
CA ARG A 314 2.85 9.26 -11.96
C ARG A 314 1.76 9.55 -13.00
N GLY A 315 2.05 9.26 -14.27
CA GLY A 315 1.21 9.58 -15.43
C GLY A 315 1.29 11.02 -15.93
N TYR A 316 1.86 11.96 -15.18
CA TYR A 316 1.97 13.36 -15.59
C TYR A 316 3.16 13.57 -16.54
N ARG A 317 2.88 14.18 -17.69
CA ARG A 317 3.89 14.68 -18.63
C ARG A 317 4.43 16.03 -18.12
N ILE A 318 5.71 16.07 -17.75
CA ILE A 318 6.35 17.24 -17.10
C ILE A 318 7.55 17.69 -17.94
N GLU A 319 7.53 18.95 -18.39
CA GLU A 319 8.70 19.63 -18.96
C GLU A 319 9.58 20.12 -17.81
N LEU A 320 10.77 19.55 -17.63
CA LEU A 320 11.69 19.99 -16.55
C LEU A 320 12.07 21.47 -16.71
N THR A 321 12.14 21.98 -17.95
CA THR A 321 12.44 23.40 -18.22
C THR A 321 11.30 24.36 -17.86
N GLU A 322 10.06 23.89 -17.71
CA GLU A 322 8.95 24.70 -17.17
C GLU A 322 9.24 25.06 -15.72
N ILE A 323 9.69 24.08 -14.93
CA ILE A 323 10.09 24.23 -13.53
C ILE A 323 11.36 25.08 -13.41
N GLU A 324 12.38 24.82 -14.25
CA GLU A 324 13.62 25.63 -14.29
C GLU A 324 13.32 27.11 -14.57
N SER A 325 12.40 27.39 -15.51
CA SER A 325 12.01 28.76 -15.86
C SER A 325 11.29 29.49 -14.72
N VAL A 326 10.52 28.77 -13.89
CA VAL A 326 9.88 29.34 -12.69
C VAL A 326 10.90 29.55 -11.56
N LEU A 327 11.83 28.60 -11.35
CA LEU A 327 12.93 28.75 -10.38
C LEU A 327 13.81 29.98 -10.68
N LEU A 328 14.07 30.28 -11.95
CA LEU A 328 14.85 31.45 -12.36
C LEU A 328 14.15 32.80 -12.10
N GLN A 329 12.86 32.81 -11.74
CA GLN A 329 12.17 34.03 -11.31
C GLN A 329 12.40 34.35 -9.82
N VAL A 330 12.89 33.38 -9.04
CA VAL A 330 13.14 33.56 -7.61
C VAL A 330 14.38 34.44 -7.40
N PRO A 331 14.28 35.55 -6.64
CA PRO A 331 15.45 36.37 -6.30
C PRO A 331 16.58 35.53 -5.68
N LYS A 332 17.82 35.85 -6.04
CA LYS A 332 19.07 35.13 -5.69
C LYS A 332 19.34 33.81 -6.43
N ILE A 333 18.43 33.24 -7.22
CA ILE A 333 18.77 32.10 -8.09
C ILE A 333 19.44 32.61 -9.38
N ALA A 334 20.67 32.17 -9.63
CA ALA A 334 21.43 32.51 -10.84
C ALA A 334 21.34 31.42 -11.92
N GLN A 335 21.23 30.15 -11.52
CA GLN A 335 20.98 29.02 -12.42
C GLN A 335 20.10 28.00 -11.70
N ALA A 336 19.21 27.35 -12.45
CA ALA A 336 18.41 26.22 -11.97
C ALA A 336 18.43 25.10 -13.02
N VAL A 337 18.57 23.85 -12.56
CA VAL A 337 18.36 22.65 -13.37
C VAL A 337 17.54 21.67 -12.57
N VAL A 338 16.53 21.07 -13.19
CA VAL A 338 15.69 20.03 -12.58
C VAL A 338 16.02 18.69 -13.25
N SER A 339 16.01 17.62 -12.45
CA SER A 339 16.22 16.23 -12.87
C SER A 339 15.30 15.31 -12.08
N THR A 340 15.16 14.06 -12.52
CA THR A 340 14.56 13.00 -11.70
C THR A 340 15.60 12.32 -10.81
N HIS A 341 15.12 11.75 -9.70
CA HIS A 341 15.85 10.86 -8.82
C HIS A 341 14.93 9.72 -8.39
N SER A 342 15.34 8.48 -8.68
CA SER A 342 14.65 7.28 -8.23
C SER A 342 15.01 6.98 -6.77
N THR A 343 14.01 6.89 -5.90
CA THR A 343 14.17 6.54 -4.48
C THR A 343 14.53 5.05 -4.29
N ASP A 344 14.92 4.66 -3.06
CA ASP A 344 15.15 3.24 -2.69
C ASP A 344 13.97 2.31 -3.03
N SER A 345 12.76 2.88 -3.08
CA SER A 345 11.50 2.20 -3.41
C SER A 345 11.19 2.15 -4.91
N GLY A 346 12.11 2.59 -5.78
CA GLY A 346 11.93 2.60 -7.23
C GLY A 346 10.96 3.67 -7.76
N ILE A 347 10.62 4.67 -6.94
CA ILE A 347 9.70 5.76 -7.31
C ILE A 347 10.52 6.96 -7.77
N ASP A 348 10.24 7.48 -8.96
CA ASP A 348 10.84 8.72 -9.43
C ASP A 348 10.23 9.95 -8.74
N GLU A 349 11.13 10.82 -8.28
CA GLU A 349 10.86 12.13 -7.68
C GLU A 349 11.60 13.24 -8.44
N LEU A 350 11.06 14.46 -8.37
CA LEU A 350 11.70 15.65 -8.95
C LEU A 350 12.73 16.25 -7.98
N VAL A 351 13.92 16.59 -8.48
CA VAL A 351 14.98 17.29 -7.74
C VAL A 351 15.39 18.55 -8.50
N ALA A 352 15.36 19.70 -7.84
CA ALA A 352 15.90 20.95 -8.35
C ALA A 352 17.31 21.21 -7.80
N TYR A 353 18.22 21.63 -8.67
CA TYR A 353 19.59 22.00 -8.34
C TYR A 353 19.78 23.48 -8.68
N CYS A 354 20.04 24.28 -7.65
CA CYS A 354 20.12 25.73 -7.76
C CYS A 354 21.54 26.22 -7.49
N VAL A 355 22.03 27.11 -8.36
CA VAL A 355 23.23 27.94 -8.13
C VAL A 355 22.74 29.33 -7.76
N LEU A 356 23.23 29.85 -6.65
CA LEU A 356 22.87 31.19 -6.15
C LEU A 356 23.79 32.27 -6.72
N THR A 357 23.28 33.50 -6.81
CA THR A 357 24.00 34.68 -7.30
C THR A 357 25.18 35.03 -6.40
N ASP A 358 25.01 34.91 -5.08
CA ASP A 358 26.10 34.83 -4.12
C ASP A 358 26.27 33.38 -3.68
N ARG A 359 27.52 32.90 -3.61
CA ARG A 359 27.82 31.52 -3.21
C ARG A 359 27.77 31.30 -1.71
N GLU A 360 27.87 32.35 -0.90
CA GLU A 360 27.80 32.23 0.56
C GLU A 360 26.35 32.24 1.08
N ASP A 361 25.42 32.86 0.34
CA ASP A 361 23.98 32.91 0.65
C ASP A 361 23.34 31.52 0.89
N GLU A 362 22.40 31.42 1.82
CA GLU A 362 21.56 30.22 1.96
C GLU A 362 20.48 30.15 0.86
N LEU A 363 19.93 28.96 0.61
CA LEU A 363 18.79 28.80 -0.30
C LEU A 363 17.60 29.60 0.22
N PRO A 364 16.95 30.46 -0.61
CA PRO A 364 15.75 31.18 -0.22
C PRO A 364 14.53 30.24 -0.29
N VAL A 365 14.52 29.21 0.57
CA VAL A 365 13.56 28.08 0.60
C VAL A 365 12.12 28.56 0.49
N ASP A 366 11.72 29.54 1.30
CA ASP A 366 10.34 30.02 1.37
C ASP A 366 9.93 30.72 0.07
N ALA A 367 10.76 31.65 -0.44
CA ALA A 367 10.51 32.34 -1.71
C ALA A 367 10.51 31.39 -2.93
N ILE A 368 11.29 30.31 -2.89
CA ILE A 368 11.22 29.23 -3.88
C ILE A 368 9.85 28.53 -3.80
N SER A 369 9.42 28.18 -2.59
CA SER A 369 8.15 27.50 -2.30
C SER A 369 6.95 28.33 -2.78
N GLU A 370 6.89 29.61 -2.41
CA GLU A 370 5.85 30.55 -2.83
C GLU A 370 5.79 30.67 -4.36
N THR A 371 6.93 30.92 -5.00
CA THR A 371 7.01 31.15 -6.45
C THR A 371 6.59 29.90 -7.25
N LEU A 372 7.04 28.72 -6.83
CA LEU A 372 6.68 27.47 -7.48
C LEU A 372 5.18 27.18 -7.33
N ARG A 373 4.61 27.27 -6.12
CA ARG A 373 3.18 26.97 -5.90
C ARG A 373 2.24 27.98 -6.56
N ALA A 374 2.65 29.25 -6.70
CA ALA A 374 1.86 30.26 -7.38
C ALA A 374 1.70 30.00 -8.89
N GLN A 375 2.70 29.36 -9.52
CA GLN A 375 2.77 29.21 -10.98
C GLN A 375 2.53 27.77 -11.48
N LEU A 376 2.98 26.77 -10.72
CA LEU A 376 2.99 25.36 -11.12
C LEU A 376 1.93 24.52 -10.38
N PRO A 377 1.34 23.50 -11.03
CA PRO A 377 0.57 22.47 -10.35
C PRO A 377 1.39 21.71 -9.29
N ALA A 378 0.74 21.20 -8.24
CA ALA A 378 1.38 20.48 -7.14
C ALA A 378 2.29 19.30 -7.60
N TYR A 379 1.93 18.59 -8.67
CA TYR A 379 2.71 17.47 -9.20
C TYR A 379 4.04 17.88 -9.90
N MET A 380 4.24 19.17 -10.18
CA MET A 380 5.48 19.73 -10.75
C MET A 380 6.41 20.32 -9.70
N ILE A 381 6.00 20.41 -8.43
CA ILE A 381 6.83 20.95 -7.35
C ILE A 381 7.94 19.93 -7.03
N PRO A 382 9.24 20.31 -7.09
CA PRO A 382 10.33 19.40 -6.75
C PRO A 382 10.24 18.90 -5.30
N ALA A 383 10.40 17.59 -5.13
CA ALA A 383 10.45 16.94 -3.82
C ALA A 383 11.77 17.22 -3.07
N PHE A 384 12.82 17.66 -3.77
CA PHE A 384 14.11 18.02 -3.18
C PHE A 384 14.66 19.27 -3.87
N ILE A 385 15.30 20.16 -3.12
CA ILE A 385 15.97 21.35 -3.64
C ILE A 385 17.38 21.46 -3.05
N GLU A 386 18.38 21.40 -3.92
CA GLU A 386 19.79 21.27 -3.59
C GLU A 386 20.59 22.50 -4.02
N LYS A 387 21.44 23.02 -3.11
CA LYS A 387 22.39 24.09 -3.43
C LYS A 387 23.65 23.47 -4.04
N VAL A 388 23.95 23.80 -5.28
CA VAL A 388 25.17 23.32 -5.96
C VAL A 388 26.12 24.48 -6.29
N PRO A 389 27.45 24.28 -6.22
CA PRO A 389 28.42 25.34 -6.49
C PRO A 389 28.48 25.75 -7.97
N ASN A 390 28.04 24.86 -8.86
CA ASN A 390 27.88 25.07 -10.31
C ASN A 390 26.98 23.95 -10.88
N ILE A 391 26.35 24.22 -12.02
CA ILE A 391 25.71 23.18 -12.85
C ILE A 391 26.79 22.51 -13.71
N PRO A 392 26.93 21.17 -13.71
CA PRO A 392 27.81 20.48 -14.64
C PRO A 392 27.26 20.59 -16.07
N MET A 393 28.13 20.85 -17.05
CA MET A 393 27.75 21.08 -18.44
C MET A 393 28.36 20.04 -19.39
N LEU A 394 27.60 19.69 -20.43
CA LEU A 394 28.06 18.94 -21.60
C LEU A 394 28.88 19.85 -22.54
N PRO A 395 29.73 19.28 -23.42
CA PRO A 395 30.42 20.04 -24.48
C PRO A 395 29.50 20.84 -25.41
N SER A 396 28.21 20.46 -25.48
CA SER A 396 27.15 21.16 -26.22
C SER A 396 26.54 22.36 -25.50
N ASN A 397 27.14 22.81 -24.38
CA ASN A 397 26.62 23.87 -23.49
C ASN A 397 25.20 23.61 -22.95
N LYS A 398 24.80 22.34 -22.83
CA LYS A 398 23.59 21.89 -22.11
C LYS A 398 23.96 21.33 -20.74
N ALA A 399 23.04 21.36 -19.77
CA ALA A 399 23.28 20.77 -18.45
C ALA A 399 23.45 19.24 -18.53
N ASP A 400 24.53 18.73 -17.92
CA ASP A 400 24.83 17.31 -17.81
C ASP A 400 24.13 16.71 -16.57
N ARG A 401 22.83 16.44 -16.73
CA ARG A 401 21.99 15.93 -15.63
C ARG A 401 22.49 14.60 -15.04
N LYS A 402 23.25 13.81 -15.81
CA LYS A 402 23.86 12.55 -15.33
C LYS A 402 25.02 12.74 -14.35
N LYS A 403 25.59 13.96 -14.27
CA LYS A 403 26.63 14.34 -13.30
C LYS A 403 26.11 15.13 -12.09
N LEU A 404 24.80 15.38 -12.01
CA LEU A 404 24.22 15.99 -10.81
C LEU A 404 24.31 15.01 -9.64
N PRO A 405 24.67 15.46 -8.43
CA PRO A 405 24.75 14.59 -7.26
C PRO A 405 23.35 14.13 -6.83
N ALA A 406 23.21 12.92 -6.29
CA ALA A 406 21.96 12.54 -5.62
C ALA A 406 21.63 13.55 -4.48
N PRO A 407 20.35 13.84 -4.20
CA PRO A 407 19.97 14.73 -3.12
C PRO A 407 20.49 14.20 -1.77
N ARG A 408 20.88 15.13 -0.91
CA ARG A 408 21.47 14.91 0.42
C ARG A 408 20.67 15.58 1.53
N GLY A 409 19.91 16.63 1.19
CA GLY A 409 18.99 17.29 2.10
C GLY A 409 17.74 16.44 2.37
N PRO A 410 16.97 16.78 3.41
CA PRO A 410 15.64 16.25 3.62
C PRO A 410 14.72 16.66 2.45
N ARG A 411 13.56 15.99 2.34
CA ARG A 411 12.50 16.38 1.40
C ARG A 411 12.17 17.87 1.56
N PHE A 412 11.98 18.57 0.45
CA PHE A 412 11.55 19.96 0.41
C PHE A 412 10.13 20.09 0.94
N VAL A 413 9.97 20.90 2.00
CA VAL A 413 8.73 21.13 2.74
C VAL A 413 8.63 22.63 3.03
N SER A 414 7.46 23.25 2.85
CA SER A 414 7.31 24.67 3.22
C SER A 414 7.48 24.88 4.71
N ARG A 415 8.10 26.00 5.09
CA ARG A 415 8.24 26.41 6.51
C ARG A 415 7.40 27.63 6.87
N ASP A 416 6.51 28.06 5.97
CA ASP A 416 5.68 29.27 6.12
C ASP A 416 4.79 29.26 7.36
N THR A 417 4.37 28.08 7.85
CA THR A 417 3.60 27.99 9.08
C THR A 417 4.51 27.86 10.31
N ALA A 418 4.27 28.73 11.31
CA ALA A 418 4.95 28.62 12.60
C ALA A 418 4.65 27.26 13.24
N PHE A 419 5.69 26.46 13.51
CA PHE A 419 5.56 25.07 13.94
C PHE A 419 4.58 24.91 15.13
N VAL A 420 3.49 24.17 14.88
CA VAL A 420 2.47 23.81 15.87
C VAL A 420 2.71 22.36 16.29
N ALA A 421 3.21 22.15 17.50
CA ALA A 421 3.36 20.80 18.04
C ALA A 421 2.00 20.09 18.20
N PRO A 422 1.92 18.76 18.02
CA PRO A 422 0.70 18.00 18.22
C PRO A 422 0.22 18.04 19.68
N LYS A 423 -1.06 18.35 19.84
CA LYS A 423 -1.76 18.57 21.10
C LYS A 423 -2.43 17.31 21.63
N SER A 424 -2.93 16.45 20.73
CA SER A 424 -3.62 15.20 21.09
C SER A 424 -2.72 13.96 20.91
N MET A 425 -3.10 12.82 21.51
CA MET A 425 -2.43 11.55 21.27
C MET A 425 -2.64 11.05 19.84
N THR A 426 -3.82 11.32 19.26
CA THR A 426 -4.11 11.04 17.85
C THR A 426 -3.18 11.85 16.95
N GLU A 427 -3.04 13.16 17.21
CA GLU A 427 -2.14 14.03 16.44
C GLU A 427 -0.67 13.53 16.49
N LYS A 428 -0.20 13.01 17.63
CA LYS A 428 1.15 12.43 17.76
C LYS A 428 1.33 11.12 16.98
N ILE A 429 0.32 10.26 16.96
CA ILE A 429 0.36 9.01 16.16
C ILE A 429 0.41 9.36 14.67
N LEU A 430 -0.44 10.30 14.23
CA LEU A 430 -0.44 10.81 12.86
C LEU A 430 0.93 11.43 12.50
N GLU A 431 1.49 12.31 13.34
CA GLU A 431 2.82 12.91 13.13
C GLU A 431 3.91 11.84 12.96
N ASN A 432 4.00 10.88 13.89
CA ASN A 432 5.04 9.85 13.87
C ASN A 432 4.98 8.98 12.61
N VAL A 433 3.78 8.54 12.21
CA VAL A 433 3.63 7.70 11.01
C VAL A 433 3.86 8.52 9.74
N LEU A 434 3.57 9.82 9.75
CA LEU A 434 3.77 10.71 8.60
C LEU A 434 5.25 11.08 8.42
N THR A 435 5.96 11.42 9.49
CA THR A 435 7.42 11.64 9.49
C THR A 435 8.17 10.38 9.02
N GLU A 436 7.77 9.19 9.48
CA GLU A 436 8.35 7.92 9.02
C GLU A 436 8.05 7.63 7.53
N THR A 437 6.85 8.00 7.05
CA THR A 437 6.46 7.81 5.64
C THR A 437 7.20 8.77 4.70
N LEU A 438 7.36 10.03 5.11
CA LEU A 438 8.01 11.07 4.32
C LEU A 438 9.54 11.12 4.50
N LYS A 439 10.10 10.39 5.48
CA LYS A 439 11.51 10.43 5.90
C LYS A 439 11.98 11.86 6.24
N ILE A 440 11.20 12.59 7.04
CA ILE A 440 11.50 13.96 7.50
C ILE A 440 11.48 14.06 9.03
N ASP A 441 12.23 15.02 9.59
CA ASP A 441 12.50 15.10 11.04
C ASP A 441 11.29 15.47 11.90
N ARG A 442 10.34 16.26 11.38
CA ARG A 442 9.14 16.75 12.08
C ARG A 442 8.08 17.22 11.10
N VAL A 443 6.81 17.25 11.54
CA VAL A 443 5.68 17.82 10.79
C VAL A 443 4.84 18.68 11.73
N SER A 444 4.48 19.90 11.32
CA SER A 444 3.56 20.74 12.09
C SER A 444 2.16 20.12 12.08
N ALA A 445 1.44 20.23 13.20
CA ALA A 445 0.06 19.78 13.28
C ALA A 445 -0.86 20.47 12.24
N THR A 446 -0.44 21.63 11.71
CA THR A 446 -1.15 22.42 10.70
C THR A 446 -0.62 22.27 9.27
N ASP A 447 0.46 21.53 9.02
CA ASP A 447 1.01 21.39 7.67
C ASP A 447 0.02 20.61 6.78
N ASN A 448 -0.25 21.15 5.59
CA ASN A 448 -1.05 20.52 4.57
C ASN A 448 -0.26 19.39 3.89
N PHE A 449 -0.83 18.18 3.93
CA PHE A 449 -0.31 16.94 3.36
C PHE A 449 0.12 17.09 1.89
N PHE A 450 -0.68 17.79 1.09
CA PHE A 450 -0.41 17.96 -0.34
C PHE A 450 0.38 19.23 -0.63
N GLU A 451 -0.01 20.36 -0.01
CA GLU A 451 0.56 21.67 -0.32
C GLU A 451 1.91 21.87 0.38
N ASP A 452 1.97 21.75 1.70
CA ASP A 452 3.18 22.04 2.48
C ASP A 452 4.20 20.91 2.41
N LEU A 453 3.75 19.66 2.57
CA LEU A 453 4.61 18.46 2.63
C LEU A 453 4.95 17.87 1.26
N GLY A 454 4.31 18.33 0.18
CA GLY A 454 4.54 17.83 -1.18
C GLY A 454 4.25 16.33 -1.34
N ALA A 455 3.32 15.78 -0.55
CA ALA A 455 2.94 14.37 -0.63
C ALA A 455 1.83 14.16 -1.67
N HIS A 456 1.74 12.94 -2.19
CA HIS A 456 0.85 12.56 -3.29
C HIS A 456 0.10 11.26 -2.98
N SER A 457 -0.81 10.85 -3.86
CA SER A 457 -1.72 9.71 -3.65
C SER A 457 -1.03 8.39 -3.25
N LEU A 458 0.15 8.10 -3.80
CA LEU A 458 0.93 6.92 -3.41
C LEU A 458 1.55 7.04 -2.00
N LEU A 459 2.10 8.20 -1.61
CA LEU A 459 2.54 8.44 -0.23
C LEU A 459 1.35 8.42 0.74
N MET A 460 0.19 8.92 0.32
CA MET A 460 -1.07 8.84 1.06
C MET A 460 -1.54 7.40 1.25
N ALA A 461 -1.43 6.55 0.23
CA ALA A 461 -1.76 5.12 0.33
C ALA A 461 -0.81 4.37 1.28
N GLN A 462 0.50 4.66 1.21
CA GLN A 462 1.49 4.13 2.15
C GLN A 462 1.20 4.60 3.58
N TYR A 463 0.88 5.88 3.75
CA TYR A 463 0.53 6.48 5.04
C TYR A 463 -0.74 5.86 5.64
N CYS A 464 -1.85 5.77 4.88
CA CYS A 464 -3.05 5.02 5.28
C CYS A 464 -2.74 3.56 5.66
N THR A 465 -1.85 2.91 4.90
CA THR A 465 -1.47 1.51 5.17
C THR A 465 -0.75 1.36 6.50
N LYS A 466 0.26 2.20 6.78
CA LYS A 466 0.93 2.21 8.09
C LYS A 466 0.00 2.65 9.22
N LEU A 467 -0.91 3.61 8.97
CA LEU A 467 -1.86 4.07 9.98
C LEU A 467 -2.77 2.92 10.47
N ARG A 468 -3.14 1.96 9.63
CA ARG A 468 -3.93 0.79 10.05
C ARG A 468 -3.23 -0.07 11.11
N ASP A 469 -1.89 -0.14 11.10
CA ASP A 469 -1.12 -0.86 12.13
C ASP A 469 -1.12 -0.14 13.49
N HIS A 470 -1.32 1.19 13.50
CA HIS A 470 -1.28 2.04 14.69
C HIS A 470 -2.67 2.46 15.21
N LEU A 471 -3.70 2.46 14.37
CA LEU A 471 -5.06 2.91 14.65
C LEU A 471 -6.07 1.75 14.46
N VAL A 472 -5.81 0.63 15.14
CA VAL A 472 -6.51 -0.67 14.98
C VAL A 472 -8.05 -0.59 15.01
N ASP A 473 -8.63 0.33 15.77
CA ASP A 473 -10.09 0.53 15.90
C ASP A 473 -10.64 1.75 15.12
N ARG A 474 -9.81 2.43 14.32
CA ARG A 474 -10.17 3.69 13.63
C ARG A 474 -9.64 3.69 12.21
N ASP A 475 -10.49 3.27 11.28
CA ASP A 475 -10.16 3.26 9.86
C ASP A 475 -9.98 4.69 9.33
N VAL A 476 -8.85 4.93 8.65
CA VAL A 476 -8.48 6.23 8.07
C VAL A 476 -8.39 6.04 6.57
N SER A 477 -9.47 6.39 5.88
CA SER A 477 -9.54 6.28 4.42
C SER A 477 -8.76 7.41 3.75
N MET A 478 -8.38 7.20 2.49
CA MET A 478 -7.74 8.26 1.70
C MET A 478 -8.68 9.46 1.46
N SER A 479 -10.00 9.24 1.48
CA SER A 479 -11.00 10.32 1.46
C SER A 479 -10.90 11.24 2.69
N ASP A 480 -10.46 10.72 3.84
CA ASP A 480 -10.36 11.49 5.08
C ASP A 480 -9.18 12.46 5.04
N ILE A 481 -8.09 12.06 4.39
CA ILE A 481 -6.91 12.91 4.19
C ILE A 481 -7.22 14.02 3.17
N TYR A 482 -7.98 13.74 2.11
CA TYR A 482 -8.42 14.79 1.18
C TYR A 482 -9.34 15.83 1.82
N LEU A 483 -10.30 15.40 2.65
CA LEU A 483 -11.22 16.30 3.34
C LEU A 483 -10.57 17.04 4.52
N HIS A 484 -9.54 16.44 5.12
CA HIS A 484 -8.85 16.98 6.29
C HIS A 484 -7.33 16.85 6.14
N PRO A 485 -6.69 17.63 5.23
CA PRO A 485 -5.31 17.43 4.82
C PRO A 485 -4.25 17.88 5.84
N THR A 486 -4.61 18.11 7.10
CA THR A 486 -3.66 18.50 8.17
C THR A 486 -3.77 17.51 9.32
N ILE A 487 -2.68 17.27 10.07
CA ILE A 487 -2.70 16.37 11.24
C ILE A 487 -3.81 16.77 12.23
N ALA A 488 -3.95 18.06 12.55
CA ALA A 488 -4.98 18.57 13.44
C ALA A 488 -6.39 18.54 12.82
N GLY A 489 -6.53 18.62 11.49
CA GLY A 489 -7.80 18.39 10.81
C GLY A 489 -8.23 16.93 10.89
N LEU A 490 -7.31 16.03 10.52
CA LEU A 490 -7.53 14.59 10.46
C LEU A 490 -7.77 14.00 11.85
N ALA A 491 -6.97 14.40 12.86
CA ALA A 491 -7.20 14.03 14.25
C ALA A 491 -8.59 14.45 14.73
N ARG A 492 -9.03 15.69 14.45
CA ARG A 492 -10.38 16.15 14.81
C ARG A 492 -11.49 15.38 14.08
N ASN A 493 -11.30 14.94 12.84
CA ASN A 493 -12.27 14.06 12.16
C ASN A 493 -12.30 12.65 12.78
N ILE A 494 -11.14 12.09 13.10
CA ILE A 494 -11.01 10.78 13.77
C ILE A 494 -11.61 10.81 15.18
N GLU A 495 -11.36 11.88 15.93
CA GLU A 495 -11.85 12.10 17.29
C GLU A 495 -13.35 12.45 17.30
N SER A 496 -13.83 13.30 16.37
CA SER A 496 -15.26 13.57 16.24
C SER A 496 -16.04 12.36 15.76
N ARG A 497 -15.46 11.48 14.94
CA ARG A 497 -16.05 10.16 14.64
C ARG A 497 -16.11 9.26 15.87
N ALA A 498 -15.15 9.34 16.79
CA ALA A 498 -15.22 8.61 18.06
C ALA A 498 -16.27 9.21 19.02
N GLU A 499 -16.45 10.54 19.05
CA GLU A 499 -17.52 11.21 19.82
C GLU A 499 -18.91 11.04 19.19
N VAL A 500 -19.01 10.99 17.86
CA VAL A 500 -20.24 10.66 17.15
C VAL A 500 -20.52 9.16 17.27
N ALA A 501 -19.53 8.28 17.29
CA ALA A 501 -19.73 6.87 17.65
C ALA A 501 -20.14 6.68 19.13
N SER A 502 -19.92 7.68 20.00
CA SER A 502 -20.41 7.67 21.39
C SER A 502 -21.77 8.37 21.58
N HIS A 503 -22.29 9.11 20.58
CA HIS A 503 -23.57 9.82 20.63
C HIS A 503 -24.61 9.42 19.56
N ALA A 504 -24.18 8.80 18.47
CA ALA A 504 -25.06 8.19 17.48
C ALA A 504 -25.55 6.85 18.04
N VAL A 505 -26.85 6.80 18.35
CA VAL A 505 -27.53 5.53 18.65
C VAL A 505 -27.39 4.62 17.43
N PRO A 506 -26.74 3.44 17.54
CA PRO A 506 -26.63 2.53 16.41
C PRO A 506 -28.01 2.05 15.99
N GLU A 507 -28.22 1.94 14.68
CA GLU A 507 -29.47 1.42 14.13
C GLU A 507 -29.68 -0.02 14.65
N ASN A 508 -30.86 -0.27 15.24
CA ASN A 508 -31.10 -1.33 16.21
C ASN A 508 -30.62 -2.75 15.81
N HIS A 509 -29.40 -3.11 16.20
CA HIS A 509 -29.14 -4.46 16.70
C HIS A 509 -29.37 -4.46 18.21
N ARG A 510 -30.49 -5.08 18.63
CA ARG A 510 -30.86 -5.19 20.05
C ARG A 510 -29.76 -5.90 20.84
N VAL A 511 -28.98 -5.16 21.62
CA VAL A 511 -28.22 -5.74 22.73
C VAL A 511 -29.22 -6.06 23.84
N PRO A 512 -29.42 -7.32 24.24
CA PRO A 512 -30.28 -7.63 25.37
C PRO A 512 -29.60 -7.14 26.66
N GLY A 513 -30.25 -6.20 27.35
CA GLY A 513 -29.88 -5.78 28.70
C GLY A 513 -30.16 -6.89 29.71
N THR A 514 -29.38 -7.96 29.66
CA THR A 514 -29.50 -9.13 30.55
C THR A 514 -28.48 -9.06 31.68
N LEU A 515 -28.94 -9.33 32.89
CA LEU A 515 -28.12 -9.38 34.13
C LEU A 515 -26.92 -10.33 33.99
N GLU A 516 -27.04 -11.33 33.12
CA GLU A 516 -25.99 -12.30 32.74
C GLU A 516 -24.76 -11.64 32.11
N TYR A 517 -24.92 -10.60 31.28
CA TYR A 517 -23.79 -9.91 30.63
C TYR A 517 -22.92 -9.18 31.67
N TYR A 518 -23.55 -8.40 32.56
CA TYR A 518 -22.85 -7.75 33.67
C TYR A 518 -22.28 -8.78 34.65
N GLY A 519 -23.00 -9.86 34.94
CA GLY A 519 -22.51 -10.98 35.74
C GLY A 519 -21.26 -11.64 35.15
N CYS A 520 -21.23 -11.86 33.83
CA CYS A 520 -20.08 -12.36 33.11
C CYS A 520 -18.87 -11.40 33.23
N GLY A 521 -19.08 -10.10 33.00
CA GLY A 521 -18.02 -9.08 33.16
C GLY A 521 -17.46 -9.01 34.58
N VAL A 522 -18.31 -9.08 35.61
CA VAL A 522 -17.88 -9.13 37.02
C VAL A 522 -17.10 -10.42 37.31
N LEU A 523 -17.53 -11.59 36.81
CA LEU A 523 -16.80 -12.84 36.96
C LEU A 523 -15.42 -12.80 36.30
N GLN A 524 -15.29 -12.16 35.13
CA GLN A 524 -13.99 -11.94 34.47
C GLN A 524 -13.07 -11.08 35.35
N LEU A 525 -13.57 -9.96 35.86
CA LEU A 525 -12.80 -9.04 36.70
C LEU A 525 -12.38 -9.67 38.04
N LEU A 526 -13.27 -10.42 38.70
CA LEU A 526 -12.95 -11.17 39.91
C LEU A 526 -11.91 -12.27 39.66
N SER A 527 -11.98 -12.93 38.50
CA SER A 527 -11.01 -13.97 38.12
C SER A 527 -9.61 -13.40 37.88
N TYR A 528 -9.51 -12.25 37.19
CA TYR A 528 -8.26 -11.49 37.06
C TYR A 528 -7.72 -11.07 38.43
N GLY A 529 -8.56 -10.49 39.28
CA GLY A 529 -8.16 -10.05 40.63
C GLY A 529 -7.63 -11.20 41.47
N ALA A 530 -8.33 -12.34 41.52
CA ALA A 530 -7.92 -13.52 42.25
C ALA A 530 -6.59 -14.11 41.73
N TYR A 531 -6.41 -14.18 40.41
CA TYR A 531 -5.17 -14.67 39.80
C TYR A 531 -3.98 -13.76 40.10
N SER A 532 -4.15 -12.44 39.96
CA SER A 532 -3.10 -11.46 40.27
C SER A 532 -2.73 -11.46 41.75
N LEU A 533 -3.71 -11.56 42.66
CA LEU A 533 -3.47 -11.68 44.10
C LEU A 533 -2.77 -12.99 44.46
N PHE A 534 -3.13 -14.11 43.81
CA PHE A 534 -2.44 -15.39 43.99
C PHE A 534 -0.97 -15.30 43.56
N TRP A 535 -0.67 -14.74 42.39
CA TRP A 535 0.71 -14.61 41.92
C TRP A 535 1.53 -13.60 42.73
N PHE A 536 0.91 -12.51 43.18
CA PHE A 536 1.54 -11.58 44.12
C PHE A 536 1.89 -12.27 45.45
N TRP A 537 0.98 -13.09 45.99
CA TRP A 537 1.24 -13.89 47.19
C TRP A 537 2.34 -14.93 46.97
N VAL A 538 2.31 -15.69 45.87
CA VAL A 538 3.37 -16.66 45.52
C VAL A 538 4.72 -15.96 45.37
N GLY A 539 4.76 -14.77 44.75
CA GLY A 539 5.97 -13.94 44.65
C GLY A 539 6.52 -13.53 46.01
N ILE A 540 5.67 -13.06 46.93
CA ILE A 540 6.08 -12.68 48.30
C ILE A 540 6.61 -13.91 49.06
N GLN A 541 5.91 -15.04 49.04
CA GLN A 541 6.35 -16.26 49.73
C GLN A 541 7.66 -16.79 49.13
N GLY A 542 7.80 -16.75 47.81
CA GLY A 542 9.02 -17.12 47.09
C GLY A 542 10.21 -16.24 47.47
N LEU A 543 10.05 -14.92 47.41
CA LEU A 543 11.10 -13.97 47.79
C LEU A 543 11.48 -14.09 49.28
N SER A 544 10.51 -14.31 50.16
CA SER A 544 10.76 -14.58 51.59
C SER A 544 11.56 -15.88 51.79
N TRP A 545 11.17 -16.97 51.10
CA TRP A 545 11.86 -18.26 51.19
C TRP A 545 13.27 -18.25 50.56
N ILE A 546 13.46 -17.51 49.47
CA ILE A 546 14.76 -17.27 48.84
C ILE A 546 15.65 -16.43 49.76
N SER A 547 15.17 -15.29 50.25
CA SER A 547 15.96 -14.37 51.11
C SER A 547 16.37 -14.97 52.46
N ALA A 548 15.70 -16.02 52.93
CA ALA A 548 16.15 -16.83 54.07
C ALA A 548 17.47 -17.59 53.83
N GLY A 549 17.95 -17.67 52.57
CA GLY A 549 19.23 -18.29 52.24
C GLY A 549 20.44 -17.56 52.84
N THR A 550 21.42 -18.32 53.33
CA THR A 550 22.57 -17.78 54.10
C THR A 550 23.90 -17.75 53.34
N THR A 551 24.02 -18.53 52.25
CA THR A 551 25.20 -18.58 51.40
C THR A 551 24.81 -18.44 49.93
N TRP A 552 25.76 -18.08 49.05
CA TRP A 552 25.50 -17.97 47.61
C TRP A 552 24.91 -19.26 47.01
N LEU A 553 25.43 -20.42 47.43
CA LEU A 553 24.96 -21.72 46.96
C LEU A 553 23.54 -22.05 47.45
N ASP A 554 23.23 -21.76 48.71
CA ASP A 554 21.90 -21.92 49.30
C ASP A 554 20.87 -20.99 48.61
N LEU A 555 21.25 -19.75 48.33
CA LEU A 555 20.45 -18.81 47.52
C LEU A 555 20.21 -19.32 46.09
N TYR A 556 21.27 -19.77 45.40
CA TYR A 556 21.15 -20.33 44.06
C TYR A 556 20.19 -21.53 44.02
N VAL A 557 20.34 -22.48 44.94
CA VAL A 557 19.45 -23.66 45.04
C VAL A 557 18.01 -23.24 45.30
N ARG A 558 17.77 -22.25 46.19
CA ARG A 558 16.40 -21.74 46.45
C ARG A 558 15.80 -21.06 45.23
N VAL A 559 16.54 -20.19 44.54
CA VAL A 559 16.03 -19.54 43.32
C VAL A 559 15.73 -20.58 42.24
N ALA A 560 16.62 -21.55 42.03
CA ALA A 560 16.41 -22.61 41.04
C ALA A 560 15.20 -23.50 41.38
N VAL A 561 15.06 -23.94 42.63
CA VAL A 561 13.90 -24.73 43.09
C VAL A 561 12.60 -23.93 42.99
N PHE A 562 12.60 -22.65 43.37
CA PHE A 562 11.42 -21.78 43.24
C PHE A 562 11.02 -21.60 41.77
N ALA A 563 11.99 -21.35 40.87
CA ALA A 563 11.75 -21.24 39.43
C ALA A 563 11.17 -22.53 38.84
N VAL A 564 11.72 -23.71 39.21
CA VAL A 564 11.20 -25.01 38.77
C VAL A 564 9.77 -25.23 39.26
N LEU A 565 9.47 -24.94 40.54
CA LEU A 565 8.14 -25.13 41.12
C LEU A 565 7.09 -24.17 40.50
N VAL A 566 7.44 -22.90 40.33
CA VAL A 566 6.56 -21.91 39.68
C VAL A 566 6.31 -22.30 38.22
N PHE A 567 7.35 -22.64 37.46
CA PHE A 567 7.21 -23.07 36.07
C PHE A 567 6.33 -24.32 35.97
N ALA A 568 6.59 -25.35 36.79
CA ALA A 568 5.77 -26.57 36.81
C ALA A 568 4.30 -26.26 37.14
N PHE A 569 4.02 -25.35 38.06
CA PHE A 569 2.66 -24.90 38.37
C PHE A 569 2.03 -24.15 37.19
N MET A 570 2.73 -23.19 36.58
CA MET A 570 2.25 -22.43 35.42
C MET A 570 1.95 -23.34 34.22
N VAL A 571 2.69 -24.44 34.03
CA VAL A 571 2.40 -25.44 33.00
C VAL A 571 1.20 -26.32 33.39
N ALA A 572 1.17 -26.86 34.61
CA ALA A 572 0.15 -27.83 35.03
C ALA A 572 -1.24 -27.21 35.30
N PHE A 573 -1.30 -25.99 35.85
CA PHE A 573 -2.56 -25.37 36.29
C PHE A 573 -3.54 -25.11 35.13
N PRO A 574 -3.15 -24.51 33.98
CA PRO A 574 -4.05 -24.35 32.84
C PRO A 574 -4.54 -25.68 32.25
N ILE A 575 -3.71 -26.73 32.27
CA ILE A 575 -4.10 -28.08 31.83
C ILE A 575 -5.19 -28.63 32.76
N ALA A 576 -4.97 -28.61 34.08
CA ALA A 576 -5.96 -29.05 35.06
C ALA A 576 -7.26 -28.25 34.95
N MET A 577 -7.18 -26.92 34.84
CA MET A 577 -8.34 -26.04 34.69
C MET A 577 -9.12 -26.31 33.40
N LYS A 578 -8.45 -26.58 32.26
CA LYS A 578 -9.13 -27.01 31.01
C LYS A 578 -9.98 -28.24 31.25
N TRP A 579 -9.42 -29.27 31.89
CA TRP A 579 -10.12 -30.54 32.13
C TRP A 579 -11.23 -30.45 33.20
N ILE A 580 -11.08 -29.58 34.22
CA ILE A 580 -12.09 -29.37 35.27
C ILE A 580 -13.24 -28.47 34.79
N VAL A 581 -12.93 -27.33 34.17
CA VAL A 581 -13.93 -26.30 33.82
C VAL A 581 -14.68 -26.62 32.53
N VAL A 582 -14.05 -27.33 31.59
CA VAL A 582 -14.64 -27.63 30.27
C VAL A 582 -14.65 -29.13 29.96
N GLY A 583 -13.57 -29.85 30.30
CA GLY A 583 -13.44 -31.27 29.95
C GLY A 583 -13.01 -31.43 28.50
N ARG A 584 -13.89 -31.99 27.66
CA ARG A 584 -13.71 -32.05 26.19
C ARG A 584 -14.60 -31.02 25.51
N TRP A 585 -14.02 -30.23 24.61
CA TRP A 585 -14.78 -29.30 23.77
C TRP A 585 -15.82 -30.02 22.90
N LYS A 586 -16.96 -29.36 22.68
CA LYS A 586 -18.04 -29.78 21.80
C LYS A 586 -18.29 -28.71 20.72
N VAL A 587 -18.97 -29.11 19.66
CA VAL A 587 -19.47 -28.22 18.59
C VAL A 587 -20.77 -27.58 19.09
N GLU A 588 -20.75 -26.28 19.35
CA GLU A 588 -21.86 -25.51 19.94
C GLU A 588 -21.75 -24.00 19.65
N THR A 589 -22.87 -23.29 19.80
CA THR A 589 -22.95 -21.82 19.67
C THR A 589 -23.17 -21.19 21.04
N ILE A 590 -22.27 -20.29 21.44
CA ILE A 590 -22.15 -19.75 22.78
C ILE A 590 -22.39 -18.22 22.75
N PRO A 591 -23.45 -17.67 23.37
CA PRO A 591 -23.64 -16.22 23.47
C PRO A 591 -22.56 -15.57 24.34
N ILE A 592 -22.01 -14.42 23.95
CA ILE A 592 -20.91 -13.75 24.68
C ILE A 592 -21.31 -13.17 26.05
N TRP A 593 -22.60 -13.18 26.39
CA TRP A 593 -23.13 -12.81 27.71
C TRP A 593 -23.37 -14.02 28.63
N SER A 594 -23.13 -15.25 28.17
CA SER A 594 -23.44 -16.47 28.91
C SER A 594 -22.31 -16.92 29.86
N LEU A 595 -22.67 -17.69 30.90
CA LEU A 595 -21.69 -18.37 31.76
C LEU A 595 -20.82 -19.39 30.98
N HIS A 596 -21.32 -19.90 29.84
CA HIS A 596 -20.53 -20.73 28.92
C HIS A 596 -19.43 -19.93 28.22
N TYR A 597 -19.70 -18.67 27.85
CA TYR A 597 -18.67 -17.76 27.35
C TYR A 597 -17.63 -17.44 28.42
N PHE A 598 -18.02 -17.24 29.69
CA PHE A 598 -17.06 -17.07 30.78
C PHE A 598 -16.11 -18.28 30.90
N ARG A 599 -16.62 -19.51 30.85
CA ARG A 599 -15.80 -20.75 30.88
C ARG A 599 -14.85 -20.82 29.67
N PHE A 600 -15.34 -20.47 28.49
CA PHE A 600 -14.55 -20.39 27.25
C PHE A 600 -13.43 -19.35 27.35
N TRP A 601 -13.77 -18.14 27.78
CA TRP A 601 -12.85 -17.04 27.97
C TRP A 601 -11.76 -17.36 29.02
N ALA A 602 -12.13 -17.94 30.17
CA ALA A 602 -11.21 -18.24 31.26
C ALA A 602 -10.13 -19.25 30.84
N ILE A 603 -10.52 -20.32 30.13
CA ILE A 603 -9.56 -21.30 29.62
C ILE A 603 -8.73 -20.73 28.46
N LYS A 604 -9.34 -19.93 27.57
CA LYS A 604 -8.60 -19.22 26.52
C LYS A 604 -7.50 -18.35 27.10
N TRP A 605 -7.83 -17.60 28.15
CA TRP A 605 -6.90 -16.71 28.82
C TRP A 605 -5.77 -17.46 29.54
N LEU A 606 -6.09 -18.47 30.36
CA LEU A 606 -5.08 -19.27 31.07
C LEU A 606 -4.12 -20.03 30.13
N VAL A 607 -4.62 -20.55 29.01
CA VAL A 607 -3.80 -21.28 28.02
C VAL A 607 -2.94 -20.32 27.18
N SER A 608 -3.44 -19.12 26.87
CA SER A 608 -2.70 -18.12 26.08
C SER A 608 -1.51 -17.50 26.83
N ASN A 609 -1.57 -17.45 28.16
CA ASN A 609 -0.51 -16.89 29.03
C ASN A 609 0.43 -17.97 29.62
N ASN A 610 0.50 -19.15 28.99
CA ASN A 610 1.34 -20.25 29.48
C ASN A 610 2.80 -20.12 29.00
N PRO A 611 3.82 -20.30 29.86
CA PRO A 611 5.24 -20.21 29.47
C PRO A 611 5.67 -21.27 28.43
N MET A 612 4.89 -22.35 28.24
CA MET A 612 5.09 -23.27 27.12
C MET A 612 5.06 -22.58 25.74
N MET A 613 4.47 -21.38 25.63
CA MET A 613 4.47 -20.58 24.41
C MET A 613 5.85 -20.07 23.98
N LEU A 614 6.87 -20.13 24.84
CA LEU A 614 8.28 -19.89 24.50
C LEU A 614 8.91 -21.03 23.69
N PHE A 615 8.41 -22.25 23.84
CA PHE A 615 8.99 -23.47 23.27
C PHE A 615 8.38 -23.86 21.91
N LYS A 616 7.76 -22.92 21.20
CA LYS A 616 7.18 -23.16 19.86
C LYS A 616 8.22 -23.74 18.90
N GLY A 617 7.79 -24.67 18.05
CA GLY A 617 8.67 -25.42 17.15
C GLY A 617 9.57 -26.47 17.82
N LEU A 618 9.58 -26.58 19.16
CA LEU A 618 10.41 -27.53 19.90
C LEU A 618 9.61 -28.75 20.39
N PRO A 619 10.27 -29.91 20.62
CA PRO A 619 9.59 -31.14 21.04
C PRO A 619 8.73 -31.01 22.31
N LEU A 620 9.12 -30.11 23.23
CA LEU A 620 8.42 -29.90 24.51
C LEU A 620 7.01 -29.30 24.32
N PHE A 621 6.83 -28.42 23.34
CA PHE A 621 5.52 -27.82 23.03
C PHE A 621 4.53 -28.84 22.45
N ASN A 622 5.03 -29.81 21.68
CA ASN A 622 4.21 -30.90 21.15
C ASN A 622 3.66 -31.82 22.26
N VAL A 623 4.41 -32.01 23.36
CA VAL A 623 3.93 -32.72 24.55
C VAL A 623 2.81 -31.93 25.24
N TYR A 624 2.97 -30.61 25.38
CA TYR A 624 1.95 -29.73 25.97
C TYR A 624 0.62 -29.76 25.21
N LEU A 625 0.64 -29.72 23.86
CA LEU A 625 -0.57 -29.81 23.04
C LEU A 625 -1.31 -31.14 23.22
N ARG A 626 -0.59 -32.26 23.37
CA ARG A 626 -1.20 -33.57 23.66
C ARG A 626 -1.87 -33.62 25.03
N LEU A 627 -1.29 -32.97 26.05
CA LEU A 627 -1.91 -32.87 27.39
C LEU A 627 -3.19 -32.00 27.41
N LEU A 628 -3.32 -31.07 26.45
CA LEU A 628 -4.56 -30.30 26.19
C LEU A 628 -5.58 -31.07 25.33
N GLY A 629 -5.28 -32.29 24.87
CA GLY A 629 -6.23 -33.18 24.18
C GLY A 629 -6.04 -33.35 22.66
N ALA A 630 -5.06 -32.69 22.04
CA ALA A 630 -4.80 -32.82 20.60
C ALA A 630 -4.10 -34.14 20.22
N LYS A 631 -4.34 -34.65 19.00
CA LYS A 631 -3.64 -35.83 18.41
C LYS A 631 -2.68 -35.37 17.31
N VAL A 632 -1.45 -35.90 17.33
CA VAL A 632 -0.29 -35.40 16.57
C VAL A 632 0.69 -36.55 16.28
N GLY A 633 0.97 -36.83 14.99
CA GLY A 633 1.55 -38.09 14.51
C GLY A 633 3.05 -38.34 14.66
N LYS A 634 3.52 -39.43 14.03
CA LYS A 634 4.90 -39.96 14.15
C LYS A 634 5.99 -39.21 13.38
N HIS A 635 5.64 -38.43 12.34
CA HIS A 635 6.57 -37.63 11.54
C HIS A 635 5.97 -36.22 11.35
N VAL A 636 6.22 -35.27 12.28
CA VAL A 636 5.54 -33.95 12.28
C VAL A 636 6.53 -32.78 12.40
N VAL A 637 6.36 -31.72 11.59
CA VAL A 637 6.91 -30.38 11.90
C VAL A 637 5.88 -29.27 11.63
N LEU A 638 5.52 -28.52 12.67
CA LEU A 638 4.59 -27.39 12.59
C LEU A 638 5.08 -26.26 13.50
N ASP A 639 5.26 -25.06 12.95
CA ASP A 639 5.89 -23.92 13.61
C ASP A 639 5.07 -22.64 13.34
N ALA A 640 4.25 -22.26 14.33
CA ALA A 640 2.87 -21.78 14.11
C ALA A 640 2.63 -20.26 14.21
N LYS A 641 1.58 -19.75 13.54
CA LYS A 641 1.17 -18.32 13.59
C LYS A 641 -0.10 -17.98 14.41
N LYS A 642 -1.06 -18.90 14.65
CA LYS A 642 -1.71 -19.02 15.99
C LYS A 642 -2.54 -20.28 16.30
N MET A 643 -2.46 -20.61 17.59
CA MET A 643 -3.07 -21.62 18.47
C MET A 643 -2.88 -21.10 19.92
N PRO A 644 -3.51 -21.64 20.99
CA PRO A 644 -4.53 -22.70 21.05
C PRO A 644 -5.83 -22.30 21.80
N VAL A 645 -6.98 -22.81 21.33
CA VAL A 645 -8.22 -23.12 22.08
C VAL A 645 -9.00 -24.13 21.23
N CYS A 646 -9.93 -24.90 21.81
CA CYS A 646 -10.65 -25.99 21.12
C CYS A 646 -9.75 -27.14 20.64
N THR A 647 -8.67 -27.43 21.36
CA THR A 647 -7.67 -28.46 21.04
C THR A 647 -8.21 -29.89 20.90
N ASP A 648 -9.36 -30.22 21.50
CA ASP A 648 -10.01 -31.53 21.32
C ASP A 648 -10.73 -31.67 19.96
N LEU A 649 -11.01 -30.56 19.27
CA LEU A 649 -11.70 -30.50 17.98
C LEU A 649 -10.73 -30.42 16.79
N LEU A 650 -9.45 -30.70 17.04
CA LEU A 650 -8.29 -30.56 16.13
C LEU A 650 -7.44 -31.85 16.13
N CYS A 651 -7.31 -32.59 15.02
CA CYS A 651 -6.37 -33.73 14.92
C CYS A 651 -5.65 -33.84 13.56
N ILE A 652 -4.30 -33.90 13.57
CA ILE A 652 -3.46 -34.09 12.38
C ILE A 652 -2.35 -35.14 12.61
N GLU A 653 -2.54 -36.31 12.01
CA GLU A 653 -1.60 -37.41 11.72
C GLU A 653 -2.07 -37.98 10.35
N ASP A 654 -1.27 -38.45 9.38
CA ASP A 654 0.13 -38.88 9.40
C ASP A 654 1.08 -38.12 8.41
N GLY A 655 2.39 -38.21 8.65
CA GLY A 655 3.47 -37.72 7.76
C GLY A 655 3.73 -36.21 7.73
N ALA A 656 3.03 -35.41 8.55
CA ALA A 656 2.74 -33.99 8.33
C ALA A 656 3.89 -32.94 8.44
N LEU A 657 3.79 -31.85 7.66
CA LEU A 657 4.63 -30.65 7.79
C LEU A 657 3.87 -29.35 7.39
N VAL A 658 3.80 -28.29 8.21
CA VAL A 658 3.08 -27.03 7.81
C VAL A 658 3.82 -25.75 8.24
N ARG A 659 4.09 -24.86 7.26
CA ARG A 659 4.71 -23.51 7.36
C ARG A 659 4.69 -22.85 5.96
N LYS A 660 4.40 -21.56 5.72
CA LYS A 660 4.26 -20.39 6.61
C LYS A 660 2.82 -19.83 6.70
N ASP A 661 2.67 -18.78 7.50
CA ASP A 661 1.47 -17.93 7.68
C ASP A 661 0.18 -18.65 8.13
N THR A 662 0.33 -19.74 8.89
CA THR A 662 -0.77 -20.62 9.30
C THR A 662 -1.54 -20.18 10.57
N TYR A 663 -2.87 -20.05 10.47
CA TYR A 663 -3.81 -19.96 11.62
C TYR A 663 -4.88 -21.06 11.55
N LEU A 664 -5.16 -21.72 12.68
CA LEU A 664 -6.18 -22.78 12.79
C LEU A 664 -7.02 -22.60 14.06
N LEU A 665 -8.29 -22.23 13.90
CA LEU A 665 -9.18 -21.88 15.02
C LEU A 665 -10.49 -22.68 14.93
N GLY A 666 -10.67 -23.63 15.85
CA GLY A 666 -11.93 -24.37 16.03
C GLY A 666 -13.07 -23.53 16.63
N TYR A 667 -13.04 -22.20 16.49
CA TYR A 667 -14.10 -21.29 16.89
C TYR A 667 -14.03 -19.91 16.21
N LYS A 668 -15.18 -19.22 16.08
CA LYS A 668 -15.34 -17.91 15.44
C LYS A 668 -16.31 -17.01 16.20
N ALA A 669 -16.07 -15.70 16.25
CA ALA A 669 -16.97 -14.71 16.85
C ALA A 669 -17.78 -13.97 15.76
N ARG A 670 -19.11 -13.95 15.86
CA ARG A 670 -20.01 -13.22 14.93
C ARG A 670 -21.28 -12.78 15.64
N ALA A 671 -21.72 -11.54 15.44
CA ALA A 671 -23.01 -11.00 15.90
C ALA A 671 -23.38 -11.28 17.38
N GLY A 672 -22.40 -11.27 18.29
CA GLY A 672 -22.62 -11.53 19.72
C GLY A 672 -22.51 -13.00 20.16
N TYR A 673 -22.08 -13.91 19.27
CA TYR A 673 -21.94 -15.33 19.58
C TYR A 673 -20.55 -15.86 19.18
N ILE A 674 -20.05 -16.83 19.95
CA ILE A 674 -18.90 -17.69 19.61
C ILE A 674 -19.46 -19.01 19.07
N TYR A 675 -19.11 -19.37 17.84
CA TYR A 675 -19.44 -20.66 17.23
C TYR A 675 -18.21 -21.56 17.34
N THR A 676 -18.34 -22.82 17.79
CA THR A 676 -17.24 -23.80 17.85
C THR A 676 -17.46 -24.94 16.85
N GLY A 677 -16.40 -25.48 16.27
CA GLY A 677 -16.48 -26.49 15.19
C GLY A 677 -15.17 -27.22 14.87
N PRO A 678 -15.17 -28.23 13.99
CA PRO A 678 -14.08 -29.23 13.89
C PRO A 678 -13.02 -28.98 12.81
N THR A 679 -11.86 -29.60 12.95
CA THR A 679 -10.69 -29.51 12.03
C THR A 679 -9.83 -30.80 12.06
N ASN A 680 -9.53 -31.45 10.92
CA ASN A 680 -8.64 -32.63 10.81
C ASN A 680 -7.90 -32.69 9.45
N ILE A 681 -6.67 -33.23 9.34
CA ILE A 681 -6.00 -33.63 8.06
C ILE A 681 -4.86 -34.65 8.33
N GLY A 682 -4.66 -35.71 7.52
CA GLY A 682 -3.29 -36.23 7.34
C GLY A 682 -3.09 -37.61 6.70
N LYS A 683 -2.51 -37.60 5.51
CA LYS A 683 -1.49 -38.54 5.00
C LYS A 683 -0.85 -37.93 3.76
N ASN A 684 0.35 -38.34 3.35
CA ASN A 684 1.56 -37.88 4.03
C ASN A 684 1.68 -36.35 3.84
N ALA A 685 1.38 -35.56 4.88
CA ALA A 685 0.81 -34.23 4.68
C ALA A 685 1.81 -33.04 4.56
N PHE A 686 1.45 -31.97 3.81
CA PHE A 686 2.20 -30.70 3.74
C PHE A 686 1.29 -29.45 3.61
N VAL A 687 1.62 -28.26 4.16
CA VAL A 687 0.91 -26.98 3.87
C VAL A 687 1.80 -25.72 3.96
N GLY A 688 1.69 -24.80 3.00
CA GLY A 688 2.22 -23.42 2.95
C GLY A 688 2.41 -22.94 1.50
N GLU A 689 2.31 -21.65 1.14
CA GLU A 689 2.30 -20.42 1.94
C GLU A 689 0.92 -19.69 1.96
N GLY A 690 0.65 -18.95 3.05
CA GLY A 690 -0.47 -17.99 3.16
C GLY A 690 -1.80 -18.61 3.61
N SER A 691 -1.85 -19.29 4.77
CA SER A 691 -2.92 -20.25 5.10
C SER A 691 -3.78 -19.94 6.34
N VAL A 692 -5.11 -19.89 6.22
CA VAL A 692 -6.05 -19.87 7.38
C VAL A 692 -7.16 -20.89 7.19
N LEU A 693 -7.41 -21.78 8.17
CA LEU A 693 -8.52 -22.75 8.10
C LEU A 693 -9.42 -22.67 9.35
N ASP A 694 -10.72 -22.76 9.12
CA ASP A 694 -11.82 -22.43 10.05
C ASP A 694 -12.71 -23.69 10.29
N ILE A 695 -13.83 -23.49 10.98
CA ILE A 695 -14.74 -24.56 11.43
C ILE A 695 -15.32 -25.42 10.28
N HIS A 696 -15.15 -26.75 10.40
CA HIS A 696 -15.59 -27.89 9.55
C HIS A 696 -14.59 -28.57 8.56
N THR A 697 -13.27 -28.48 8.78
CA THR A 697 -12.24 -29.04 7.86
C THR A 697 -11.90 -30.55 8.08
N VAL A 698 -11.72 -31.37 7.03
CA VAL A 698 -11.19 -32.77 7.06
C VAL A 698 -10.42 -33.16 5.76
N MET A 699 -9.19 -33.73 5.77
CA MET A 699 -8.50 -34.31 4.57
C MET A 699 -7.60 -35.55 4.79
N GLU A 700 -7.57 -36.46 3.82
CA GLU A 700 -6.74 -37.67 3.66
C GLU A 700 -6.76 -38.07 2.15
N GLN A 701 -5.87 -38.83 1.51
CA GLN A 701 -4.46 -39.17 1.76
C GLN A 701 -3.56 -38.28 0.88
N ASP A 702 -2.25 -38.57 0.84
CA ASP A 702 -1.17 -37.92 0.06
C ASP A 702 -1.39 -36.43 -0.30
N THR A 703 -1.63 -35.63 0.75
CA THR A 703 -2.12 -34.25 0.71
C THR A 703 -1.01 -33.21 0.86
N GLN A 704 -0.97 -32.19 0.01
CA GLN A 704 -0.13 -30.98 0.16
C GLN A 704 -0.95 -29.72 -0.22
N LEU A 705 -0.65 -28.50 0.28
CA LEU A 705 -1.38 -27.27 -0.16
C LEU A 705 -0.55 -25.97 -0.12
N GLY A 706 -0.57 -25.13 -1.17
CA GLY A 706 0.27 -23.93 -1.23
C GLY A 706 -0.17 -22.75 -2.10
N HIS A 707 0.48 -21.61 -1.81
CA HIS A 707 0.30 -20.21 -2.22
C HIS A 707 -1.16 -19.68 -2.31
N VAL A 708 -1.52 -18.84 -1.33
CA VAL A 708 -2.82 -18.15 -1.12
C VAL A 708 -3.97 -19.09 -0.75
N SER A 709 -4.13 -19.42 0.55
CA SER A 709 -5.08 -20.45 1.03
C SER A 709 -6.00 -19.97 2.18
N SER A 710 -7.31 -20.13 2.00
CA SER A 710 -8.34 -19.91 3.02
C SER A 710 -9.49 -20.94 2.91
N LEU A 711 -10.46 -20.96 3.84
CA LEU A 711 -11.69 -21.77 3.71
C LEU A 711 -12.97 -21.00 4.10
N GLN A 712 -14.05 -21.25 3.36
CA GLN A 712 -15.39 -20.66 3.55
C GLN A 712 -16.39 -21.64 4.22
N GLU A 713 -17.53 -21.10 4.63
CA GLU A 713 -18.62 -21.79 5.34
C GLU A 713 -19.23 -22.92 4.47
N ASN A 714 -19.15 -24.17 4.95
CA ASN A 714 -19.71 -25.42 4.37
C ASN A 714 -18.93 -26.15 3.24
N GLN A 715 -17.64 -25.87 3.00
CA GLN A 715 -16.87 -26.59 1.97
C GLN A 715 -16.21 -27.89 2.52
N VAL A 716 -16.37 -29.02 1.82
CA VAL A 716 -15.80 -30.34 2.17
C VAL A 716 -15.04 -30.92 0.98
N VAL A 717 -13.87 -31.50 1.20
CA VAL A 717 -12.99 -32.03 0.13
C VAL A 717 -12.88 -33.57 0.25
N PRO A 718 -12.98 -34.36 -0.84
CA PRO A 718 -12.95 -35.83 -0.78
C PRO A 718 -11.54 -36.44 -0.80
N ALA A 719 -11.42 -37.69 -0.37
CA ALA A 719 -10.13 -38.34 -0.24
C ALA A 719 -9.48 -38.80 -1.56
N GLY A 720 -8.15 -38.63 -1.67
CA GLY A 720 -7.31 -39.24 -2.73
C GLY A 720 -7.04 -38.41 -3.99
N LYS A 721 -7.12 -37.07 -3.90
CA LYS A 721 -6.91 -36.10 -5.02
C LYS A 721 -6.10 -34.88 -4.53
N HIS A 722 -5.44 -34.15 -5.44
CA HIS A 722 -4.66 -32.93 -5.11
C HIS A 722 -5.45 -31.65 -5.42
N TYR A 723 -5.18 -30.52 -4.73
CA TYR A 723 -5.99 -29.29 -4.79
C TYR A 723 -5.17 -27.98 -4.71
N HIS A 724 -5.69 -26.85 -5.22
CA HIS A 724 -5.08 -25.51 -5.12
C HIS A 724 -6.11 -24.35 -5.14
N GLY A 725 -5.73 -23.14 -4.68
CA GLY A 725 -6.48 -21.89 -4.84
C GLY A 725 -7.50 -21.52 -3.75
N SER A 726 -8.15 -20.36 -3.92
CA SER A 726 -9.23 -19.84 -3.07
C SER A 726 -10.37 -19.30 -3.95
N PRO A 727 -11.48 -20.03 -4.16
CA PRO A 727 -11.82 -21.33 -3.57
C PRO A 727 -10.96 -22.49 -4.12
N ALA A 728 -10.93 -23.60 -3.38
CA ALA A 728 -10.11 -24.77 -3.71
C ALA A 728 -10.63 -25.57 -4.93
N VAL A 729 -9.74 -25.89 -5.87
CA VAL A 729 -10.00 -26.62 -7.14
C VAL A 729 -9.04 -27.81 -7.28
N GLU A 730 -9.50 -28.91 -7.88
CA GLU A 730 -8.72 -30.15 -8.09
C GLU A 730 -7.59 -29.98 -9.14
N THR A 731 -6.42 -30.59 -8.92
CA THR A 731 -5.25 -30.52 -9.81
C THR A 731 -4.50 -31.86 -9.92
N SER A 732 -3.67 -31.99 -10.97
CA SER A 732 -2.80 -33.13 -11.25
C SER A 732 -1.30 -32.82 -11.10
N ALA A 733 -0.94 -31.60 -10.68
CA ALA A 733 0.45 -31.19 -10.50
C ALA A 733 1.09 -31.82 -9.26
N ASN A 734 2.28 -32.42 -9.43
CA ASN A 734 3.04 -33.04 -8.34
C ASN A 734 4.22 -32.14 -7.93
N TYR A 735 4.12 -31.49 -6.78
CA TYR A 735 5.14 -30.57 -6.28
C TYR A 735 6.27 -31.35 -5.59
N CYS A 736 7.39 -31.57 -6.29
CA CYS A 736 8.58 -32.13 -5.67
C CYS A 736 9.15 -31.19 -4.59
N SER A 737 9.10 -31.62 -3.34
CA SER A 737 9.81 -30.95 -2.25
C SER A 737 11.33 -31.07 -2.43
N VAL A 738 12.04 -29.95 -2.40
CA VAL A 738 13.45 -29.96 -1.97
C VAL A 738 13.42 -30.25 -0.47
N GLU A 739 13.89 -31.42 -0.04
CA GLU A 739 13.98 -31.74 1.39
C GLU A 739 14.83 -30.68 2.10
N PRO A 740 14.29 -29.92 3.07
CA PRO A 740 15.11 -29.04 3.89
C PRO A 740 16.03 -29.91 4.73
N LYS A 741 17.35 -29.67 4.67
CA LYS A 741 18.35 -30.41 5.47
C LYS A 741 17.87 -30.55 6.91
N GLU A 742 17.61 -31.78 7.34
CA GLU A 742 17.12 -32.03 8.68
C GLU A 742 18.10 -31.50 9.73
N CYS A 743 17.66 -30.49 10.50
CA CYS A 743 18.30 -30.21 11.78
C CYS A 743 18.12 -31.45 12.66
N THR A 744 19.22 -32.19 12.87
CA THR A 744 19.25 -33.46 13.60
C THR A 744 18.55 -33.34 14.96
N THR A 745 17.96 -34.44 15.44
CA THR A 745 17.36 -34.51 16.78
C THR A 745 18.32 -34.04 17.86
N LEU A 746 19.62 -34.34 17.72
CA LEU A 746 20.69 -33.83 18.59
C LEU A 746 20.72 -32.30 18.65
N ARG A 747 20.65 -31.59 17.50
CA ARG A 747 20.65 -30.12 17.44
C ARG A 747 19.38 -29.51 18.04
N ARG A 748 18.21 -30.10 17.79
CA ARG A 748 16.91 -29.63 18.36
C ARG A 748 16.84 -29.84 19.88
N SER A 749 17.27 -31.01 20.35
CA SER A 749 17.36 -31.33 21.78
C SER A 749 18.42 -30.48 22.48
N ALA A 750 19.57 -30.23 21.85
CA ALA A 750 20.58 -29.32 22.38
C ALA A 750 20.06 -27.88 22.53
N TYR A 751 19.31 -27.36 21.55
CA TYR A 751 18.72 -26.02 21.64
C TYR A 751 17.66 -25.93 22.76
N SER A 752 16.81 -26.94 22.88
CA SER A 752 15.84 -27.04 24.00
C SER A 752 16.57 -27.13 25.35
N ALA A 753 17.65 -27.92 25.43
CA ALA A 753 18.48 -28.01 26.63
C ALA A 753 19.18 -26.68 26.97
N VAL A 754 19.62 -25.90 25.98
CA VAL A 754 20.19 -24.56 26.18
C VAL A 754 19.15 -23.55 26.66
N GLN A 755 17.91 -23.60 26.16
CA GLN A 755 16.83 -22.76 26.72
C GLN A 755 16.50 -23.14 28.17
N LEU A 756 16.41 -24.44 28.49
CA LEU A 756 16.19 -24.91 29.86
C LEU A 756 17.39 -24.58 30.78
N LEU A 757 18.62 -24.65 30.28
CA LEU A 757 19.84 -24.20 30.97
C LEU A 757 19.81 -22.69 31.24
N ASN A 758 19.34 -21.88 30.29
CA ASN A 758 19.16 -20.45 30.48
C ASN A 758 18.15 -20.16 31.60
N ILE A 759 16.97 -20.79 31.56
CA ILE A 759 15.87 -20.54 32.49
C ILE A 759 16.15 -21.10 33.90
N PHE A 760 16.65 -22.32 34.02
CA PHE A 760 16.76 -23.02 35.32
C PHE A 760 18.15 -23.01 35.95
N ILE A 761 19.19 -22.56 35.23
CA ILE A 761 20.57 -22.50 35.74
C ILE A 761 21.14 -21.09 35.61
N LEU A 762 21.24 -20.52 34.42
CA LEU A 762 21.89 -19.20 34.24
C LEU A 762 21.06 -18.05 34.84
N GLY A 763 19.74 -18.04 34.67
CA GLY A 763 18.84 -17.09 35.34
C GLY A 763 19.01 -17.12 36.86
N PRO A 764 18.83 -18.28 37.52
CA PRO A 764 19.08 -18.43 38.95
C PRO A 764 20.50 -18.07 39.39
N VAL A 765 21.54 -18.33 38.59
CA VAL A 765 22.92 -17.85 38.86
C VAL A 765 22.95 -16.32 38.91
N VAL A 766 22.37 -15.63 37.92
CA VAL A 766 22.35 -14.15 37.89
C VAL A 766 21.60 -13.60 39.10
N VAL A 767 20.38 -14.08 39.35
CA VAL A 767 19.54 -13.59 40.47
C VAL A 767 20.20 -13.83 41.83
N ALA A 768 20.73 -15.04 42.07
CA ALA A 768 21.42 -15.35 43.33
C ALA A 768 22.73 -14.57 43.48
N SER A 769 23.48 -14.35 42.40
CA SER A 769 24.72 -13.56 42.42
C SER A 769 24.47 -12.09 42.71
N THR A 770 23.48 -11.48 42.05
CA THR A 770 23.09 -10.09 42.31
C THR A 770 22.62 -9.93 43.76
N TYR A 771 21.71 -10.80 44.23
CA TYR A 771 21.19 -10.72 45.60
C TYR A 771 22.28 -10.95 46.67
N TYR A 772 23.15 -11.94 46.48
CA TYR A 772 24.27 -12.23 47.40
C TYR A 772 25.29 -11.09 47.42
N ALA A 773 25.62 -10.50 46.25
CA ALA A 773 26.50 -9.34 46.17
C ALA A 773 25.91 -8.15 46.94
N THR A 774 24.65 -7.78 46.69
CA THR A 774 23.97 -6.70 47.42
C THR A 774 23.94 -6.95 48.93
N ARG A 775 23.74 -8.19 49.38
CA ARG A 775 23.67 -8.56 50.80
C ARG A 775 25.01 -8.56 51.53
N HIS A 776 26.11 -8.95 50.88
CA HIS A 776 27.43 -8.99 51.53
C HIS A 776 28.21 -7.68 51.39
N TRP A 777 28.03 -6.93 50.30
CA TRP A 777 28.67 -5.62 50.13
C TRP A 777 28.07 -4.54 51.03
N THR A 778 26.83 -4.70 51.49
CA THR A 778 26.24 -3.85 52.54
C THR A 778 26.76 -4.14 53.95
N THR A 779 27.55 -5.21 54.14
CA THR A 779 28.18 -5.57 55.43
C THR A 779 29.70 -5.31 55.49
N ALA A 780 30.34 -5.05 54.35
CA ALA A 780 31.72 -4.58 54.28
C ALA A 780 31.70 -3.05 54.14
N GLY A 781 32.07 -2.33 55.21
CA GLY A 781 31.84 -0.89 55.36
C GLY A 781 32.73 0.03 54.50
N ASP A 782 32.72 -0.16 53.18
CA ASP A 782 33.32 0.74 52.18
C ASP A 782 32.26 1.19 51.16
N GLU A 783 31.35 2.05 51.62
CA GLU A 783 30.14 2.49 50.90
C GLU A 783 30.41 3.29 49.60
N GLY A 784 31.68 3.64 49.31
CA GLY A 784 32.03 4.66 48.31
C GLY A 784 32.21 4.19 46.86
N SER A 785 32.59 2.91 46.66
CA SER A 785 33.24 2.44 45.43
C SER A 785 32.27 1.79 44.43
N PHE A 786 31.77 0.58 44.70
CA PHE A 786 31.00 -0.20 43.72
C PHE A 786 29.63 0.41 43.39
N LEU A 787 28.94 1.07 44.32
CA LEU A 787 27.69 1.77 44.00
C LEU A 787 27.89 2.93 43.02
N ARG A 788 29.10 3.50 42.96
CA ARG A 788 29.49 4.45 41.91
C ARG A 788 29.79 3.72 40.60
N THR A 789 30.70 2.74 40.59
CA THR A 789 31.11 2.04 39.36
C THR A 789 29.96 1.25 38.71
N PHE A 790 29.14 0.56 39.49
CA PHE A 790 27.94 -0.15 39.02
C PHE A 790 26.82 0.83 38.71
N GLY A 791 26.66 1.91 39.48
CA GLY A 791 25.72 2.99 39.16
C GLY A 791 26.04 3.65 37.82
N ASP A 792 27.32 3.89 37.52
CA ASP A 792 27.77 4.50 36.27
C ASP A 792 27.74 3.49 35.11
N TRP A 793 27.97 2.19 35.36
CA TRP A 793 27.75 1.12 34.37
C TRP A 793 26.25 0.97 34.02
N VAL A 794 25.36 0.95 35.02
CA VAL A 794 23.90 0.90 34.81
C VAL A 794 23.38 2.18 34.15
N ARG A 795 23.92 3.36 34.50
CA ARG A 795 23.63 4.62 33.78
C ARG A 795 24.10 4.59 32.33
N SER A 796 25.25 3.96 32.04
CA SER A 796 25.70 3.77 30.65
C SER A 796 24.81 2.81 29.84
N LEU A 797 23.99 2.00 30.52
CA LEU A 797 22.99 1.09 29.92
C LEU A 797 21.57 1.70 29.87
N ASN A 798 21.39 2.94 30.34
CA ASN A 798 20.17 3.73 30.22
C ASN A 798 18.87 3.08 30.78
N LEU A 799 19.01 2.21 31.79
CA LEU A 799 17.90 1.52 32.46
C LEU A 799 17.68 2.12 33.86
N PHE A 800 16.60 2.90 34.01
CA PHE A 800 16.22 3.51 35.29
C PHE A 800 15.40 2.57 36.20
N ASP A 801 15.64 2.74 37.50
CA ASP A 801 14.93 2.21 38.67
C ASP A 801 14.96 0.70 38.98
N LEU A 802 14.81 0.40 40.29
CA LEU A 802 14.52 -0.95 40.79
C LEU A 802 13.19 -1.50 40.25
N ALA A 803 12.27 -0.63 39.80
CA ALA A 803 11.11 -1.04 39.02
C ALA A 803 11.55 -1.70 37.71
N GLY A 804 12.59 -1.17 37.05
CA GLY A 804 13.25 -1.79 35.90
C GLY A 804 13.94 -3.11 36.23
N LEU A 805 14.57 -3.27 37.41
CA LEU A 805 15.13 -4.57 37.82
C LEU A 805 14.03 -5.60 38.14
N SER A 806 12.92 -5.16 38.72
CA SER A 806 11.72 -5.96 38.97
C SER A 806 11.06 -6.37 37.66
N LEU A 807 11.01 -5.46 36.69
CA LEU A 807 10.53 -5.70 35.34
C LEU A 807 11.49 -6.61 34.57
N LEU A 808 12.80 -6.52 34.76
CA LEU A 808 13.80 -7.43 34.17
C LEU A 808 13.66 -8.83 34.75
N LEU A 809 13.49 -8.96 36.06
CA LEU A 809 13.21 -10.24 36.73
C LEU A 809 11.89 -10.84 36.24
N PHE A 810 10.87 -10.02 36.00
CA PHE A 810 9.56 -10.43 35.47
C PHE A 810 9.64 -10.80 33.97
N LEU A 811 10.41 -10.05 33.17
CA LEU A 811 10.70 -10.32 31.74
C LEU A 811 11.73 -11.43 31.50
N CYS A 812 12.42 -11.88 32.55
CA CYS A 812 13.21 -13.13 32.54
C CYS A 812 12.43 -14.32 33.10
N PHE A 813 11.21 -14.11 33.62
CA PHE A 813 10.30 -15.15 34.11
C PHE A 813 9.13 -15.42 33.15
N ILE A 814 8.80 -14.44 32.31
CA ILE A 814 7.91 -14.51 31.13
C ILE A 814 8.71 -14.97 29.90
#